data_AF-A0A0N5CJN5-F1
#
_entry.id   AF-A0A0N5CJN5-F1
#
_cell.length_a   1.000
_cell.length_b   1.000
_cell.length_c   1.000
_cell.angle_alpha   90.00
_cell.angle_beta   90.00
_cell.angle_gamma   90.00
#
_symmetry.space_group_name_H-M   'P 1'
#
loop_
_entity.id
_entity.type
_entity.pdbx_description
1 polymer ?
#
loop_
_entity_poly.entity_id
_entity_poly.type
_entity_poly.pdbx_seq_one_letter_code
_entity_poly.pdbx_strand_id
1 'polypeptide(L)'
;MYWLFFLLILSIFKITETSVNNKCPERCMCFDGFVNCRRRSLHVVPRYLPLNTTILDLRNNYIIKIFKSDFKNLHKLQVLLISWNQIRGIEKNVFDENYELKKLLLAGNRLQSIPKISSRHLLKFHYLDLSSNHIAHISHQLLWNLPYLHVFNLADNAIQTLPKHVFDYSKTLQSLILTDNPINCDCRWLWLLSFVNKRCETSPVCENPIRLRQKHLLALQENEIKCFGVKILDDPRSVRCDADEYAYVTFIYKGEEVNDRDAQKGFKIKKNGIIHINSDVILSELQCSIEYNLTLNNIRHPRAVLKAPELKFTLKPKNRLYREGTIARLDCEVIGKPRPLISWYFRGKKLKRSRKYEMNLEKTTLNIVSVLERDVGNYTCIAENKHGRIEASAEVRLVSSSPPVIIEGPESQTVSRGSIVNFRCRAEGEPYPSITWLLNGGEIPVIKGHFHVSDDQTQLTVSKVTKRDEGVYACMAGNTVGSMTAEARLMINSNQLQQSSEDDRFLNEIFHQASENVDRQIILVIRNFRVNASLSIDAIEETRERISKITSPHELMRWFQFSFPQTIEHSRAREIYEESIRLIQKHVEKGILISHSRSLNLSLQERSPSISFESVLSKGHVDMLMQLSGCSGTQNRDPCDDQCFHSRYRTYDGQCNNEQHPLWGASQTHFRRLLPPIYENGFNTPVGWNPDKLYFGYRKPNARNVSRELLRTAYITPHKTYSAMLMQWGQFIDHDLDFIATAVSRHAFATGAICNRTCENLNPCFNIPLLEDDPKMLVNPKYPCIEFERSSAVCGSGETSLIYRQVTYREQMNTITSFIDASGIYGSTEKDAFDLRELNPDRGLLRYDIVSAANKPYLPFERDSAIDCRRNWTLNHPVRCFLAGDFRANEQLGLISMHTIFLREHNRLASELNKLNPGLDGETIFQEVRKIVIAELQHITFQHWLPKVLGKEQFDRLIGMYTGYQPWLDSTISNAFATAAFRFGHTLVNPILYRLGEDFAPIKQGHISLRDAFFAPEVLLSTGSIDPYLRGLFAAPMKNPTSRELLNDQLTESLFNRAHDVALDLAAINIQRGRDHALPGYVEFRRWCNLSLVENWDDLKNIMTYDVIRKLKDLYGHPGNIDLFAGGIAEERWNKSLIGPTFSCIIAEQFRRIRDADRFWYEKKDVFSKGQLAQIRKVSLAQIICDNSDHIRNLQNDVFLYPGKIGRLYSSCAKIPKMDLGPWRSCCYHLCSVTHNRYRNVQKKR
;
A
#
# COMPACT_ATOMS: atom_id res chain seq x y z
N MET A 1 -16.61 -29.58 67.97
CA MET A 1 -17.20 -28.25 68.28
C MET A 1 -16.89 -27.17 67.22
N TYR A 2 -16.66 -27.54 65.95
CA TYR A 2 -16.51 -26.61 64.81
C TYR A 2 -17.46 -26.92 63.63
N TRP A 3 -18.33 -27.93 63.79
CA TRP A 3 -19.29 -28.37 62.77
C TRP A 3 -20.73 -27.86 62.97
N LEU A 4 -21.01 -27.23 64.12
CA LEU A 4 -22.31 -26.61 64.45
C LEU A 4 -22.35 -25.09 64.19
N PHE A 5 -21.20 -24.48 63.87
CA PHE A 5 -21.10 -23.06 63.50
C PHE A 5 -21.28 -22.82 61.97
N PHE A 6 -21.25 -23.89 61.16
CA PHE A 6 -21.32 -23.82 59.70
C PHE A 6 -22.76 -23.95 59.14
N LEU A 7 -23.72 -24.38 59.96
CA LEU A 7 -25.11 -24.62 59.54
C LEU A 7 -26.10 -23.52 59.98
N LEU A 8 -25.70 -22.60 60.86
CA LEU A 8 -26.57 -21.53 61.38
C LEU A 8 -26.42 -20.18 60.66
N ILE A 9 -25.40 -20.01 59.81
CA ILE A 9 -25.22 -18.80 58.97
C ILE A 9 -25.92 -18.95 57.60
N LEU A 10 -26.58 -20.10 57.35
CA LEU A 10 -27.32 -20.39 56.12
C LEU A 10 -28.81 -20.01 56.15
N SER A 11 -29.31 -19.32 57.19
CA SER A 11 -30.75 -19.07 57.36
C SER A 11 -31.17 -17.63 57.70
N ILE A 12 -30.31 -16.61 57.57
CA ILE A 12 -30.69 -15.20 57.85
C ILE A 12 -30.60 -14.26 56.62
N PHE A 13 -30.28 -14.74 55.41
CA PHE A 13 -30.40 -13.90 54.19
C PHE A 13 -31.11 -14.61 53.03
N LYS A 14 -32.43 -14.54 53.06
CA LYS A 14 -33.37 -14.65 51.93
C LYS A 14 -34.67 -14.04 52.46
N ILE A 15 -35.20 -12.92 51.97
CA ILE A 15 -35.62 -12.56 50.61
C ILE A 15 -35.65 -11.01 50.59
N THR A 16 -34.92 -10.33 49.71
CA THR A 16 -35.42 -9.92 48.40
C THR A 16 -34.37 -10.12 47.30
N GLU A 17 -34.73 -10.91 46.28
CA GLU A 17 -34.09 -10.90 44.98
C GLU A 17 -34.17 -9.47 44.42
N THR A 18 -33.07 -8.80 44.05
CA THR A 18 -32.59 -8.74 42.66
C THR A 18 -31.32 -7.86 42.58
N SER A 19 -30.15 -8.45 42.31
CA SER A 19 -29.11 -7.88 41.40
C SER A 19 -28.00 -8.90 41.12
N VAL A 20 -28.40 -10.09 40.68
CA VAL A 20 -27.49 -11.04 40.04
C VAL A 20 -27.21 -10.53 38.62
N ASN A 21 -25.98 -10.04 38.36
CA ASN A 21 -25.15 -10.34 37.16
C ASN A 21 -24.08 -9.26 36.87
N ASN A 22 -22.92 -9.36 37.54
CA ASN A 22 -21.68 -8.68 37.15
C ASN A 22 -20.49 -9.64 36.98
N LYS A 23 -20.75 -10.96 36.82
CA LYS A 23 -19.67 -11.92 36.52
C LYS A 23 -19.47 -12.01 35.01
N CYS A 24 -18.22 -11.90 34.57
CA CYS A 24 -17.87 -12.13 33.17
C CYS A 24 -18.13 -13.60 32.80
N PRO A 25 -18.67 -13.91 31.60
CA PRO A 25 -18.93 -15.29 31.21
C PRO A 25 -17.65 -16.13 31.11
N GLU A 26 -17.73 -17.41 31.45
CA GLU A 26 -16.61 -18.33 31.31
C GLU A 26 -16.12 -18.38 29.85
N ARG A 27 -14.79 -18.37 29.67
CA ARG A 27 -14.07 -18.24 28.40
C ARG A 27 -14.10 -16.86 27.75
N CYS A 28 -14.83 -15.88 28.28
CA CYS A 28 -14.81 -14.50 27.80
C CYS A 28 -13.95 -13.60 28.69
N MET A 29 -13.51 -12.47 28.14
CA MET A 29 -12.83 -11.40 28.85
C MET A 29 -13.73 -10.17 28.90
N CYS A 30 -13.97 -9.60 30.07
CA CYS A 30 -14.84 -8.43 30.23
C CYS A 30 -14.02 -7.28 30.82
N PHE A 31 -14.04 -6.13 30.15
CA PHE A 31 -13.35 -4.93 30.59
C PHE A 31 -14.22 -3.70 30.26
N ASP A 32 -14.75 -3.05 31.30
CA ASP A 32 -15.49 -1.78 31.22
C ASP A 32 -16.48 -1.67 30.04
N GLY A 33 -17.45 -2.58 30.02
CA GLY A 33 -18.47 -2.66 28.98
C GLY A 33 -18.01 -3.35 27.68
N PHE A 34 -16.72 -3.59 27.48
CA PHE A 34 -16.26 -4.49 26.41
C PHE A 34 -16.26 -5.94 26.89
N VAL A 35 -16.90 -6.83 26.13
CA VAL A 35 -16.93 -8.26 26.38
C VAL A 35 -16.36 -8.98 25.16
N ASN A 36 -15.15 -9.52 25.28
CA ASN A 36 -14.45 -10.24 24.23
C ASN A 36 -14.54 -11.76 24.44
N CYS A 37 -15.30 -12.40 23.56
CA CYS A 37 -15.53 -13.82 23.47
C CYS A 37 -15.01 -14.41 22.14
N ARG A 38 -14.12 -13.70 21.42
CA ARG A 38 -13.62 -14.09 20.09
C ARG A 38 -12.74 -15.34 20.14
N ARG A 39 -12.92 -16.29 19.22
CA ARG A 39 -12.12 -17.53 19.11
C ARG A 39 -12.11 -18.39 20.38
N ARG A 40 -13.24 -18.48 21.06
CA ARG A 40 -13.40 -19.23 22.33
C ARG A 40 -14.11 -20.57 22.15
N SER A 41 -14.24 -21.03 20.91
CA SER A 41 -14.95 -22.25 20.52
C SER A 41 -16.36 -22.32 21.10
N LEU A 42 -17.06 -21.19 21.14
CA LEU A 42 -18.41 -21.09 21.69
C LEU A 42 -19.43 -21.64 20.69
N HIS A 43 -20.33 -22.49 21.15
CA HIS A 43 -21.44 -23.02 20.35
C HIS A 43 -22.76 -22.27 20.57
N VAL A 44 -22.82 -21.46 21.64
CA VAL A 44 -23.95 -20.62 22.03
C VAL A 44 -23.43 -19.28 22.56
N VAL A 45 -24.28 -18.25 22.57
CA VAL A 45 -23.94 -16.99 23.26
C VAL A 45 -23.81 -17.29 24.77
N PRO A 46 -22.76 -16.80 25.45
CA PRO A 46 -22.58 -17.06 26.87
C PRO A 46 -23.74 -16.53 27.72
N ARG A 47 -24.19 -17.33 28.69
CA ARG A 47 -25.16 -16.87 29.70
C ARG A 47 -24.47 -15.89 30.66
N TYR A 48 -25.22 -14.92 31.18
CA TYR A 48 -24.77 -13.93 32.18
C TYR A 48 -23.79 -12.86 31.65
N LEU A 49 -24.06 -12.27 30.48
CA LEU A 49 -23.32 -11.10 30.00
C LEU A 49 -23.49 -9.90 30.97
N PRO A 50 -22.43 -9.14 31.29
CA PRO A 50 -22.52 -7.96 32.17
C PRO A 50 -23.52 -6.93 31.64
N LEU A 51 -24.39 -6.38 32.50
CA LEU A 51 -25.43 -5.43 32.10
C LEU A 51 -24.85 -4.10 31.55
N ASN A 52 -23.61 -3.77 31.90
CA ASN A 52 -22.90 -2.60 31.40
C ASN A 52 -22.23 -2.81 30.03
N THR A 53 -22.43 -3.97 29.37
CA THR A 53 -21.82 -4.28 28.06
C THR A 53 -22.20 -3.23 27.01
N THR A 54 -21.19 -2.53 26.49
CA THR A 54 -21.23 -1.58 25.37
C THR A 54 -20.71 -2.17 24.07
N ILE A 55 -19.78 -3.12 24.12
CA ILE A 55 -19.25 -3.81 22.95
C ILE A 55 -19.16 -5.30 23.25
N LEU A 56 -19.69 -6.14 22.37
CA LEU A 56 -19.63 -7.60 22.51
C LEU A 56 -18.98 -8.22 21.26
N ASP A 57 -17.84 -8.88 21.42
CA ASP A 57 -17.12 -9.58 20.35
C ASP A 57 -17.24 -11.09 20.47
N LEU A 58 -18.07 -11.69 19.63
CA LEU A 58 -18.34 -13.12 19.50
C LEU A 58 -17.74 -13.71 18.21
N ARG A 59 -16.81 -13.01 17.53
CA ARG A 59 -16.33 -13.45 16.21
C ARG A 59 -15.56 -14.77 16.26
N ASN A 60 -15.51 -15.48 15.13
CA ASN A 60 -14.71 -16.70 14.93
C ASN A 60 -15.03 -17.80 15.97
N ASN A 61 -16.31 -18.08 16.19
CA ASN A 61 -16.79 -19.15 17.06
C ASN A 61 -17.63 -20.16 16.25
N TYR A 62 -18.33 -21.07 16.92
CA TYR A 62 -19.18 -22.11 16.32
C TYR A 62 -20.66 -21.93 16.65
N ILE A 63 -21.11 -20.68 16.86
CA ILE A 63 -22.49 -20.37 17.25
C ILE A 63 -23.43 -20.68 16.09
N ILE A 64 -24.51 -21.41 16.34
CA ILE A 64 -25.44 -21.90 15.30
C ILE A 64 -26.78 -21.12 15.30
N LYS A 65 -27.19 -20.59 16.44
CA LYS A 65 -28.48 -19.90 16.62
C LYS A 65 -28.37 -18.79 17.67
N ILE A 66 -29.12 -17.70 17.46
CA ILE A 66 -29.26 -16.58 18.41
C ILE A 66 -30.71 -16.56 18.93
N PHE A 67 -30.85 -16.49 20.25
CA PHE A 67 -32.13 -16.44 20.96
C PHE A 67 -32.43 -15.03 21.48
N LYS A 68 -33.72 -14.69 21.66
CA LYS A 68 -34.12 -13.38 22.21
C LYS A 68 -33.57 -13.14 23.61
N SER A 69 -33.33 -14.20 24.38
CA SER A 69 -32.72 -14.13 25.71
C SER A 69 -31.24 -13.72 25.69
N ASP A 70 -30.53 -13.89 24.58
CA ASP A 70 -29.06 -13.80 24.54
C ASP A 70 -28.54 -12.38 24.77
N PHE A 71 -29.30 -11.36 24.33
CA PHE A 71 -28.95 -9.95 24.49
C PHE A 71 -29.96 -9.17 25.34
N LYS A 72 -30.85 -9.89 26.03
CA LYS A 72 -31.85 -9.32 26.93
C LYS A 72 -31.16 -8.53 28.05
N ASN A 73 -31.69 -7.35 28.38
CA ASN A 73 -31.13 -6.42 29.38
C ASN A 73 -29.77 -5.77 29.04
N LEU A 74 -29.17 -6.02 27.86
CA LEU A 74 -27.94 -5.34 27.43
C LEU A 74 -28.24 -3.97 26.81
N HIS A 75 -28.85 -3.10 27.60
CA HIS A 75 -29.36 -1.81 27.15
C HIS A 75 -28.28 -0.82 26.67
N LYS A 76 -27.04 -0.98 27.14
CA LYS A 76 -25.89 -0.13 26.77
C LYS A 76 -25.14 -0.63 25.53
N LEU A 77 -25.53 -1.77 24.95
CA LEU A 77 -24.81 -2.40 23.85
C LEU A 77 -24.84 -1.51 22.60
N GLN A 78 -23.67 -1.03 22.19
CA GLN A 78 -23.46 -0.16 21.02
C GLN A 78 -22.89 -0.92 19.81
N VAL A 79 -22.04 -1.91 20.03
CA VAL A 79 -21.38 -2.66 18.95
C VAL A 79 -21.45 -4.15 19.22
N LEU A 80 -22.00 -4.91 18.27
CA LEU A 80 -22.05 -6.36 18.33
C LEU A 80 -21.29 -6.96 17.14
N LEU A 81 -20.18 -7.64 17.44
CA LEU A 81 -19.33 -8.31 16.45
C LEU A 81 -19.57 -9.82 16.54
N ILE A 82 -20.21 -10.43 15.55
CA ILE A 82 -20.54 -11.86 15.59
C ILE A 82 -20.23 -12.57 14.26
N SER A 83 -19.32 -11.98 13.48
CA SER A 83 -18.84 -12.51 12.21
C SER A 83 -18.07 -13.85 12.33
N TRP A 84 -18.04 -14.63 11.25
CA TRP A 84 -17.33 -15.90 11.13
C TRP A 84 -17.78 -16.93 12.15
N ASN A 85 -19.09 -17.21 12.17
CA ASN A 85 -19.74 -18.23 13.00
C ASN A 85 -20.49 -19.24 12.10
N GLN A 86 -21.40 -20.06 12.66
CA GLN A 86 -22.23 -21.00 11.91
C GLN A 86 -23.72 -20.65 11.98
N ILE A 87 -24.07 -19.37 12.18
CA ILE A 87 -25.44 -18.96 12.53
C ILE A 87 -26.36 -19.18 11.34
N ARG A 88 -27.40 -19.99 11.53
CA ARG A 88 -28.45 -20.27 10.54
C ARG A 88 -29.77 -19.56 10.84
N GLY A 89 -29.99 -19.17 12.09
CA GLY A 89 -31.24 -18.53 12.51
C GLY A 89 -31.05 -17.57 13.68
N ILE A 90 -31.69 -16.42 13.59
CA ILE A 90 -31.79 -15.40 14.64
C ILE A 90 -33.29 -15.26 14.96
N GLU A 91 -33.66 -15.35 16.25
CA GLU A 91 -35.05 -15.15 16.65
C GLU A 91 -35.56 -13.74 16.29
N LYS A 92 -36.87 -13.62 16.05
CA LYS A 92 -37.46 -12.32 15.69
C LYS A 92 -37.29 -11.34 16.84
N ASN A 93 -36.97 -10.09 16.54
CA ASN A 93 -36.96 -9.00 17.52
C ASN A 93 -35.93 -9.20 18.65
N VAL A 94 -34.83 -9.88 18.37
CA VAL A 94 -33.72 -10.14 19.32
C VAL A 94 -33.09 -8.84 19.82
N PHE A 95 -33.05 -7.80 18.99
CA PHE A 95 -32.35 -6.53 19.28
C PHE A 95 -33.27 -5.40 19.78
N ASP A 96 -34.57 -5.67 19.97
CA ASP A 96 -35.57 -4.63 20.30
C ASP A 96 -35.27 -3.90 21.62
N GLU A 97 -34.56 -4.53 22.56
CA GLU A 97 -34.20 -3.96 23.87
C GLU A 97 -32.81 -3.28 23.89
N ASN A 98 -32.05 -3.36 22.79
CA ASN A 98 -30.69 -2.82 22.67
C ASN A 98 -30.68 -1.43 22.00
N TYR A 99 -31.43 -0.47 22.55
CA TYR A 99 -31.68 0.85 21.95
C TYR A 99 -30.43 1.70 21.66
N GLU A 100 -29.28 1.41 22.28
CA GLU A 100 -28.00 2.06 22.03
C GLU A 100 -27.20 1.46 20.85
N LEU A 101 -27.69 0.38 20.23
CA LEU A 101 -26.95 -0.36 19.20
C LEU A 101 -26.71 0.51 17.96
N LYS A 102 -25.44 0.65 17.59
CA LYS A 102 -24.96 1.43 16.44
C LYS A 102 -24.50 0.55 15.28
N LYS A 103 -23.76 -0.53 15.60
CA LYS A 103 -23.11 -1.40 14.62
C LYS A 103 -23.39 -2.88 14.91
N LEU A 104 -23.78 -3.63 13.87
CA LEU A 104 -23.97 -5.07 13.92
C LEU A 104 -23.21 -5.74 12.77
N LEU A 105 -22.23 -6.59 13.10
CA LEU A 105 -21.42 -7.32 12.14
C LEU A 105 -21.72 -8.81 12.20
N LEU A 106 -22.35 -9.32 11.15
CA LEU A 106 -22.83 -10.70 10.99
C LEU A 106 -22.15 -11.42 9.80
N ALA A 107 -21.06 -10.86 9.27
CA ALA A 107 -20.36 -11.40 8.10
C ALA A 107 -19.88 -12.85 8.28
N GLY A 108 -19.82 -13.66 7.22
CA GLY A 108 -19.22 -15.00 7.29
C GLY A 108 -20.04 -16.00 8.11
N ASN A 109 -21.37 -15.97 7.99
CA ASN A 109 -22.29 -16.87 8.69
C ASN A 109 -23.07 -17.75 7.70
N ARG A 110 -24.17 -18.39 8.13
CA ARG A 110 -25.02 -19.27 7.30
C ARG A 110 -26.48 -18.81 7.25
N LEU A 111 -26.70 -17.50 7.33
CA LEU A 111 -28.05 -16.91 7.32
C LEU A 111 -28.67 -17.04 5.93
N GLN A 112 -29.92 -17.48 5.87
CA GLN A 112 -30.73 -17.54 4.63
C GLN A 112 -31.66 -16.33 4.47
N SER A 113 -31.90 -15.60 5.55
CA SER A 113 -32.75 -14.41 5.58
C SER A 113 -32.19 -13.38 6.55
N ILE A 114 -32.56 -12.12 6.31
CA ILE A 114 -32.11 -11.00 7.14
C ILE A 114 -32.89 -11.01 8.46
N PRO A 115 -32.23 -10.85 9.62
CA PRO A 115 -32.92 -10.79 10.90
C PRO A 115 -33.99 -9.69 10.91
N LYS A 116 -35.17 -10.00 11.44
CA LYS A 116 -36.22 -9.00 11.63
C LYS A 116 -35.87 -8.12 12.83
N ILE A 117 -35.66 -6.83 12.56
CA ILE A 117 -35.32 -5.79 13.54
C ILE A 117 -36.49 -4.80 13.63
N SER A 118 -36.89 -4.37 14.82
CA SER A 118 -37.95 -3.37 15.02
C SER A 118 -37.39 -1.93 14.95
N SER A 119 -38.07 -1.02 14.23
CA SER A 119 -37.65 0.38 14.09
C SER A 119 -37.83 1.23 15.32
N ARG A 120 -38.81 0.89 16.18
CA ARG A 120 -39.34 1.85 17.16
C ARG A 120 -38.30 2.32 18.19
N HIS A 121 -37.13 1.65 18.29
CA HIS A 121 -36.17 1.89 19.37
C HIS A 121 -34.68 1.97 18.95
N LEU A 122 -34.32 1.80 17.67
CA LEU A 122 -32.92 1.76 17.19
C LEU A 122 -32.52 3.03 16.42
N LEU A 123 -32.71 4.20 17.03
CA LEU A 123 -32.44 5.51 16.41
C LEU A 123 -30.96 5.76 16.11
N LYS A 124 -30.05 5.03 16.78
CA LYS A 124 -28.59 5.17 16.64
C LYS A 124 -27.97 4.14 15.69
N PHE A 125 -28.77 3.23 15.14
CA PHE A 125 -28.29 2.11 14.35
C PHE A 125 -27.97 2.53 12.92
N HIS A 126 -26.68 2.54 12.58
CA HIS A 126 -26.20 3.12 11.33
C HIS A 126 -25.28 2.21 10.50
N TYR A 127 -24.90 1.03 11.01
CA TYR A 127 -24.02 0.10 10.29
C TYR A 127 -24.48 -1.35 10.44
N LEU A 128 -24.75 -2.01 9.31
CA LEU A 128 -25.11 -3.42 9.25
C LEU A 128 -24.28 -4.15 8.19
N ASP A 129 -23.56 -5.19 8.62
CA ASP A 129 -22.77 -6.03 7.74
C ASP A 129 -23.25 -7.48 7.77
N LEU A 130 -23.73 -7.96 6.62
CA LEU A 130 -24.25 -9.30 6.37
C LEU A 130 -23.47 -10.02 5.26
N SER A 131 -22.26 -9.57 4.95
CA SER A 131 -21.46 -10.15 3.87
C SER A 131 -21.12 -11.64 4.10
N SER A 132 -20.80 -12.39 3.04
CA SER A 132 -20.40 -13.81 3.14
C SER A 132 -21.44 -14.68 3.89
N ASN A 133 -22.70 -14.62 3.46
CA ASN A 133 -23.81 -15.41 4.01
C ASN A 133 -24.53 -16.19 2.88
N HIS A 134 -25.73 -16.73 3.13
CA HIS A 134 -26.53 -17.47 2.15
C HIS A 134 -27.88 -16.77 1.87
N ILE A 135 -27.93 -15.44 2.00
CA ILE A 135 -29.16 -14.67 1.84
C ILE A 135 -29.51 -14.60 0.36
N ALA A 136 -30.70 -15.08 0.00
CA ALA A 136 -31.18 -15.06 -1.39
C ALA A 136 -32.33 -14.08 -1.63
N HIS A 137 -33.14 -13.82 -0.59
CA HIS A 137 -34.34 -12.98 -0.69
C HIS A 137 -34.32 -11.89 0.38
N ILE A 138 -34.65 -10.67 -0.05
CA ILE A 138 -34.83 -9.50 0.83
C ILE A 138 -36.31 -9.13 0.85
N SER A 139 -36.86 -8.85 2.03
CA SER A 139 -38.25 -8.39 2.17
C SER A 139 -38.37 -6.90 1.82
N HIS A 140 -39.42 -6.50 1.09
CA HIS A 140 -39.67 -5.09 0.76
C HIS A 140 -39.87 -4.19 2.00
N GLN A 141 -40.28 -4.76 3.14
CA GLN A 141 -40.51 -4.02 4.39
C GLN A 141 -39.28 -3.99 5.32
N LEU A 142 -38.17 -4.58 4.90
CA LEU A 142 -37.03 -4.80 5.78
C LEU A 142 -36.47 -3.48 6.33
N LEU A 143 -36.23 -2.52 5.45
CA LEU A 143 -35.59 -1.26 5.81
C LEU A 143 -36.56 -0.18 6.28
N TRP A 144 -37.87 -0.43 6.17
CA TRP A 144 -38.89 0.39 6.83
C TRP A 144 -38.63 0.46 8.34
N ASN A 145 -37.97 -0.57 8.87
CA ASN A 145 -37.62 -0.65 10.26
C ASN A 145 -36.23 -0.09 10.62
N LEU A 146 -35.47 0.48 9.67
CA LEU A 146 -34.09 0.96 9.90
C LEU A 146 -33.82 2.33 9.21
N PRO A 147 -34.52 3.41 9.59
CA PRO A 147 -34.47 4.69 8.88
C PRO A 147 -33.15 5.47 9.00
N TYR A 148 -32.27 5.11 9.95
CA TYR A 148 -30.98 5.77 10.21
C TYR A 148 -29.76 4.98 9.74
N LEU A 149 -29.97 3.92 8.94
CA LEU A 149 -28.90 3.09 8.42
C LEU A 149 -28.04 3.85 7.40
N HIS A 150 -26.74 4.06 7.68
CA HIS A 150 -25.80 4.71 6.77
C HIS A 150 -25.06 3.73 5.87
N VAL A 151 -24.63 2.58 6.40
CA VAL A 151 -23.89 1.56 5.65
C VAL A 151 -24.60 0.22 5.74
N PHE A 152 -24.81 -0.39 4.57
CA PHE A 152 -25.42 -1.70 4.45
C PHE A 152 -24.58 -2.61 3.53
N ASN A 153 -23.89 -3.58 4.12
CA ASN A 153 -23.03 -4.52 3.39
C ASN A 153 -23.73 -5.87 3.20
N LEU A 154 -23.93 -6.25 1.94
CA LEU A 154 -24.58 -7.49 1.49
C LEU A 154 -23.69 -8.30 0.52
N ALA A 155 -22.39 -8.00 0.43
CA ALA A 155 -21.47 -8.67 -0.48
C ALA A 155 -21.42 -10.20 -0.26
N ASP A 156 -21.05 -10.98 -1.27
CA ASP A 156 -20.83 -12.43 -1.16
C ASP A 156 -22.03 -13.17 -0.54
N ASN A 157 -23.18 -13.04 -1.18
CA ASN A 157 -24.44 -13.69 -0.81
C ASN A 157 -25.08 -14.35 -2.05
N ALA A 158 -26.34 -14.80 -1.94
CA ALA A 158 -27.07 -15.43 -3.03
C ALA A 158 -28.17 -14.51 -3.62
N ILE A 159 -28.03 -13.19 -3.47
CA ILE A 159 -29.05 -12.21 -3.87
C ILE A 159 -29.06 -12.10 -5.40
N GLN A 160 -30.20 -12.33 -6.01
CA GLN A 160 -30.35 -12.19 -7.47
C GLN A 160 -31.00 -10.86 -7.86
N THR A 161 -31.95 -10.38 -7.06
CA THR A 161 -32.67 -9.11 -7.29
C THR A 161 -33.07 -8.47 -5.96
N LEU A 162 -33.41 -7.19 -6.01
CA LEU A 162 -33.96 -6.44 -4.87
C LEU A 162 -35.44 -6.06 -5.13
N PRO A 163 -36.32 -6.05 -4.10
CA PRO A 163 -37.73 -5.71 -4.26
C PRO A 163 -37.98 -4.23 -4.53
N LYS A 164 -39.06 -3.93 -5.28
CA LYS A 164 -39.54 -2.56 -5.49
C LYS A 164 -39.72 -1.83 -4.17
N HIS A 165 -39.23 -0.59 -4.12
CA HIS A 165 -39.39 0.29 -2.96
C HIS A 165 -38.67 -0.15 -1.67
N VAL A 166 -37.76 -1.14 -1.74
CA VAL A 166 -37.06 -1.65 -0.54
C VAL A 166 -36.28 -0.57 0.21
N PHE A 167 -35.85 0.50 -0.48
CA PHE A 167 -35.07 1.60 0.08
C PHE A 167 -35.83 2.91 0.28
N ASP A 168 -37.14 2.96 0.01
CA ASP A 168 -37.92 4.22 -0.02
C ASP A 168 -37.87 5.00 1.30
N TYR A 169 -37.66 4.28 2.41
CA TYR A 169 -37.63 4.84 3.76
C TYR A 169 -36.19 4.98 4.33
N SER A 170 -35.16 4.64 3.55
CA SER A 170 -33.75 4.65 3.96
C SER A 170 -32.99 5.87 3.42
N LYS A 171 -33.51 7.07 3.72
CA LYS A 171 -32.93 8.33 3.21
C LYS A 171 -31.50 8.62 3.67
N THR A 172 -31.11 8.03 4.80
CA THR A 172 -29.78 8.20 5.41
C THR A 172 -28.74 7.23 4.87
N LEU A 173 -29.12 6.26 4.04
CA LEU A 173 -28.20 5.27 3.47
C LEU A 173 -27.22 5.97 2.52
N GLN A 174 -25.94 5.86 2.83
CA GLN A 174 -24.82 6.45 2.10
C GLN A 174 -24.10 5.40 1.26
N SER A 175 -23.85 4.21 1.84
CA SER A 175 -23.09 3.14 1.20
C SER A 175 -23.85 1.82 1.22
N LEU A 176 -24.02 1.22 0.05
CA LEU A 176 -24.64 -0.08 -0.19
C LEU A 176 -23.63 -0.97 -0.93
N ILE A 177 -23.28 -2.12 -0.40
CA ILE A 177 -22.28 -3.01 -0.99
C ILE A 177 -22.95 -4.32 -1.42
N LEU A 178 -22.88 -4.64 -2.71
CA LEU A 178 -23.61 -5.75 -3.36
C LEU A 178 -22.70 -6.69 -4.18
N THR A 179 -21.38 -6.53 -4.13
CA THR A 179 -20.44 -7.34 -4.93
C THR A 179 -20.58 -8.84 -4.63
N ASP A 180 -20.14 -9.67 -5.58
CA ASP A 180 -20.07 -11.13 -5.39
C ASP A 180 -21.44 -11.79 -5.10
N ASN A 181 -22.52 -11.19 -5.61
CA ASN A 181 -23.86 -11.79 -5.62
C ASN A 181 -24.22 -12.25 -7.05
N PRO A 182 -25.01 -13.32 -7.22
CA PRO A 182 -25.44 -13.83 -8.53
C PRO A 182 -26.56 -12.95 -9.14
N ILE A 183 -26.26 -11.69 -9.45
CA ILE A 183 -27.27 -10.70 -9.86
C ILE A 183 -27.95 -11.08 -11.18
N ASN A 184 -29.28 -11.07 -11.18
CA ASN A 184 -30.10 -11.19 -12.38
C ASN A 184 -30.44 -9.80 -12.92
N CYS A 185 -29.69 -9.35 -13.92
CA CYS A 185 -29.78 -8.04 -14.56
C CYS A 185 -30.95 -7.97 -15.54
N ASP A 186 -32.17 -8.01 -15.00
CA ASP A 186 -33.42 -7.84 -15.71
C ASP A 186 -34.15 -6.55 -15.30
N CYS A 187 -35.37 -6.35 -15.79
CA CYS A 187 -36.09 -5.10 -15.60
C CYS A 187 -36.49 -4.77 -14.16
N ARG A 188 -36.27 -5.68 -13.21
CA ARG A 188 -36.35 -5.35 -11.78
C ARG A 188 -35.28 -4.35 -11.35
N TRP A 189 -34.20 -4.17 -12.12
CA TRP A 189 -33.18 -3.17 -11.80
C TRP A 189 -33.45 -1.78 -12.37
N LEU A 190 -34.30 -1.63 -13.40
CA LEU A 190 -34.52 -0.35 -14.11
C LEU A 190 -34.83 0.82 -13.15
N TRP A 191 -35.67 0.59 -12.14
CA TRP A 191 -36.05 1.60 -11.16
C TRP A 191 -35.07 1.72 -9.98
N LEU A 192 -34.17 0.75 -9.78
CA LEU A 192 -33.13 0.76 -8.73
C LEU A 192 -31.85 1.44 -9.15
N LEU A 193 -31.51 1.43 -10.44
CA LEU A 193 -30.20 1.87 -10.91
C LEU A 193 -29.84 3.27 -10.43
N SER A 194 -30.77 4.23 -10.50
CA SER A 194 -30.54 5.60 -10.00
C SER A 194 -30.22 5.65 -8.49
N PHE A 195 -30.88 4.80 -7.70
CA PHE A 195 -30.65 4.72 -6.26
C PHE A 195 -29.30 4.07 -5.95
N VAL A 196 -28.99 2.96 -6.61
CA VAL A 196 -27.77 2.15 -6.45
C VAL A 196 -26.54 2.91 -6.97
N ASN A 197 -26.64 3.58 -8.12
CA ASN A 197 -25.54 4.33 -8.75
C ASN A 197 -24.96 5.42 -7.85
N LYS A 198 -25.78 6.03 -6.98
CA LYS A 198 -25.33 7.08 -6.06
C LYS A 198 -24.74 6.56 -4.75
N ARG A 199 -24.82 5.24 -4.48
CA ARG A 199 -24.58 4.65 -3.15
C ARG A 199 -23.76 3.37 -3.17
N CYS A 200 -23.48 2.78 -4.33
CA CYS A 200 -22.54 1.68 -4.48
C CYS A 200 -21.17 2.21 -4.90
N GLU A 201 -20.15 1.96 -4.08
CA GLU A 201 -18.75 2.31 -4.39
C GLU A 201 -18.18 1.41 -5.52
N THR A 202 -18.71 0.18 -5.63
CA THR A 202 -18.30 -0.81 -6.63
C THR A 202 -19.52 -1.40 -7.33
N SER A 203 -19.52 -1.45 -8.66
CA SER A 203 -20.66 -1.95 -9.42
C SER A 203 -20.76 -3.48 -9.37
N PRO A 204 -21.86 -4.07 -8.87
CA PRO A 204 -22.03 -5.51 -8.88
C PRO A 204 -22.15 -6.03 -10.30
N VAL A 205 -21.80 -7.30 -10.48
CA VAL A 205 -21.68 -7.92 -11.79
C VAL A 205 -22.88 -8.81 -12.07
N CYS A 206 -23.39 -8.75 -13.29
CA CYS A 206 -24.47 -9.59 -13.77
C CYS A 206 -24.03 -11.05 -13.87
N GLU A 207 -24.82 -11.96 -13.31
CA GLU A 207 -24.68 -13.39 -13.51
C GLU A 207 -25.68 -13.91 -14.56
N ASN A 208 -26.88 -13.32 -14.56
CA ASN A 208 -27.96 -13.61 -15.50
C ASN A 208 -28.53 -12.32 -16.09
N PRO A 209 -29.13 -12.36 -17.30
CA PRO A 209 -29.08 -13.46 -18.27
C PRO A 209 -27.67 -13.67 -18.83
N ILE A 210 -27.36 -14.84 -19.41
CA ILE A 210 -26.03 -15.21 -19.95
C ILE A 210 -25.44 -14.11 -20.84
N ARG A 211 -26.27 -13.43 -21.65
CA ARG A 211 -25.84 -12.34 -22.54
C ARG A 211 -25.24 -11.12 -21.82
N LEU A 212 -25.57 -10.92 -20.55
CA LEU A 212 -25.06 -9.84 -19.70
C LEU A 212 -24.05 -10.36 -18.66
N ARG A 213 -23.74 -11.66 -18.64
CA ARG A 213 -22.85 -12.24 -17.63
C ARG A 213 -21.49 -11.52 -17.63
N GLN A 214 -20.94 -11.28 -16.45
CA GLN A 214 -19.70 -10.52 -16.23
C GLN A 214 -19.76 -9.01 -16.56
N LYS A 215 -20.91 -8.47 -17.02
CA LYS A 215 -21.08 -7.01 -17.15
C LYS A 215 -21.41 -6.36 -15.81
N HIS A 216 -20.90 -5.16 -15.59
CA HIS A 216 -21.25 -4.34 -14.43
C HIS A 216 -22.67 -3.78 -14.56
N LEU A 217 -23.51 -4.02 -13.56
CA LEU A 217 -24.92 -3.61 -13.52
C LEU A 217 -25.11 -2.11 -13.75
N LEU A 218 -24.22 -1.27 -13.20
CA LEU A 218 -24.31 0.19 -13.31
C LEU A 218 -23.82 0.74 -14.66
N ALA A 219 -23.15 -0.09 -15.46
CA ALA A 219 -22.67 0.27 -16.79
C ALA A 219 -23.64 -0.16 -17.90
N LEU A 220 -24.73 -0.86 -17.56
CA LEU A 220 -25.74 -1.28 -18.51
C LEU A 220 -26.60 -0.10 -18.97
N GLN A 221 -26.85 0.00 -20.27
CA GLN A 221 -27.83 0.94 -20.80
C GLN A 221 -29.27 0.42 -20.58
N GLU A 222 -30.26 1.32 -20.42
CA GLU A 222 -31.66 0.95 -20.14
C GLU A 222 -32.23 -0.02 -21.18
N ASN A 223 -31.81 0.08 -22.44
CA ASN A 223 -32.23 -0.81 -23.54
C ASN A 223 -31.60 -2.22 -23.46
N GLU A 224 -30.50 -2.41 -22.72
CA GLU A 224 -29.90 -3.72 -22.47
C GLU A 224 -30.68 -4.52 -21.44
N ILE A 225 -31.38 -3.83 -20.54
CA ILE A 225 -32.27 -4.42 -19.53
C ILE A 225 -33.69 -4.54 -20.12
N LYS A 226 -34.01 -5.74 -20.62
CA LYS A 226 -35.27 -5.99 -21.35
C LYS A 226 -36.41 -6.34 -20.40
N CYS A 227 -37.55 -5.68 -20.59
CA CYS A 227 -38.84 -6.00 -19.97
C CYS A 227 -39.82 -6.34 -21.09
N PHE A 228 -40.55 -7.44 -20.97
CA PHE A 228 -41.49 -7.87 -22.00
C PHE A 228 -42.92 -7.55 -21.56
N GLY A 229 -43.73 -7.10 -22.51
CA GLY A 229 -45.15 -6.84 -22.27
C GLY A 229 -45.94 -8.15 -22.10
N VAL A 230 -47.19 -8.01 -21.67
CA VAL A 230 -48.15 -9.12 -21.63
C VAL A 230 -49.12 -9.01 -22.80
N LYS A 231 -49.32 -10.11 -23.52
CA LYS A 231 -50.36 -10.28 -24.54
C LYS A 231 -51.56 -10.99 -23.95
N ILE A 232 -52.75 -10.43 -24.18
CA ILE A 232 -54.02 -11.06 -23.84
C ILE A 232 -54.27 -12.16 -24.88
N LEU A 233 -54.64 -13.35 -24.41
CA LEU A 233 -55.02 -14.47 -25.27
C LEU A 233 -56.51 -14.40 -25.61
N ASP A 234 -57.02 -15.33 -26.42
CA ASP A 234 -58.43 -15.34 -26.85
C ASP A 234 -59.43 -15.34 -25.66
N ASP A 235 -59.02 -15.87 -24.51
CA ASP A 235 -59.67 -15.64 -23.22
C ASP A 235 -59.13 -14.33 -22.60
N PRO A 236 -59.97 -13.28 -22.44
CA PRO A 236 -59.52 -11.97 -21.95
C PRO A 236 -58.93 -11.98 -20.54
N ARG A 237 -59.10 -13.08 -19.80
CA ARG A 237 -58.52 -13.28 -18.47
C ARG A 237 -57.23 -14.11 -18.47
N SER A 238 -56.77 -14.60 -19.62
CA SER A 238 -55.54 -15.36 -19.75
C SER A 238 -54.49 -14.53 -20.51
N VAL A 239 -53.31 -14.33 -19.91
CA VAL A 239 -52.24 -13.53 -20.51
C VAL A 239 -50.91 -14.29 -20.59
N ARG A 240 -50.13 -13.98 -21.61
CA ARG A 240 -48.82 -14.57 -21.93
C ARG A 240 -47.78 -13.46 -22.08
N CYS A 241 -46.52 -13.72 -21.75
CA CYS A 241 -45.46 -12.77 -22.05
C CYS A 241 -45.15 -12.71 -23.55
N ASP A 242 -44.97 -11.48 -24.03
CA ASP A 242 -44.71 -11.17 -25.43
C ASP A 242 -43.25 -11.48 -25.81
N ALA A 243 -42.93 -12.77 -25.95
CA ALA A 243 -41.61 -13.24 -26.31
C ALA A 243 -41.62 -14.63 -26.97
N ASP A 244 -40.50 -14.93 -27.63
CA ASP A 244 -40.23 -16.14 -28.42
C ASP A 244 -40.24 -17.43 -27.57
N GLU A 245 -40.54 -18.56 -28.21
CA GLU A 245 -41.04 -19.82 -27.61
C GLU A 245 -40.12 -20.62 -26.66
N TYR A 246 -38.94 -20.13 -26.26
CA TYR A 246 -37.95 -20.96 -25.56
C TYR A 246 -37.28 -20.31 -24.35
N ALA A 247 -38.06 -19.86 -23.35
CA ALA A 247 -37.50 -19.31 -22.12
C ALA A 247 -38.34 -19.54 -20.86
N TYR A 248 -37.69 -19.53 -19.69
CA TYR A 248 -38.39 -19.51 -18.39
C TYR A 248 -38.86 -18.08 -18.13
N VAL A 249 -40.14 -17.93 -17.79
CA VAL A 249 -40.82 -16.63 -17.74
C VAL A 249 -41.22 -16.34 -16.30
N THR A 250 -40.81 -15.17 -15.83
CA THR A 250 -41.15 -14.66 -14.49
C THR A 250 -42.07 -13.46 -14.65
N PHE A 251 -43.30 -13.56 -14.13
CA PHE A 251 -44.26 -12.45 -14.15
C PHE A 251 -43.99 -11.49 -12.99
N ILE A 252 -44.08 -10.20 -13.28
CA ILE A 252 -43.82 -9.11 -12.34
C ILE A 252 -45.07 -8.23 -12.31
N TYR A 253 -45.78 -8.18 -11.18
CA TYR A 253 -46.94 -7.31 -10.99
C TYR A 253 -46.59 -6.21 -9.99
N LYS A 254 -46.76 -4.94 -10.39
CA LYS A 254 -46.37 -3.77 -9.57
C LYS A 254 -44.91 -3.81 -9.08
N GLY A 255 -44.02 -4.48 -9.81
CA GLY A 255 -42.60 -4.62 -9.47
C GLY A 255 -42.26 -5.78 -8.53
N GLU A 256 -43.23 -6.60 -8.14
CA GLU A 256 -42.99 -7.82 -7.36
C GLU A 256 -43.25 -9.07 -8.21
N GLU A 257 -42.45 -10.11 -7.96
CA GLU A 257 -42.57 -11.39 -8.64
C GLU A 257 -43.84 -12.13 -8.22
N VAL A 258 -44.61 -12.59 -9.20
CA VAL A 258 -45.87 -13.32 -8.98
C VAL A 258 -45.54 -14.79 -8.77
N ASN A 259 -45.84 -15.31 -7.57
CA ASN A 259 -45.56 -16.70 -7.21
C ASN A 259 -46.83 -17.57 -7.16
N ASP A 260 -46.68 -18.90 -7.22
CA ASP A 260 -47.80 -19.87 -7.15
C ASP A 260 -48.70 -19.71 -5.90
N ARG A 261 -48.18 -19.06 -4.84
CA ARG A 261 -48.91 -18.80 -3.59
C ARG A 261 -49.82 -17.56 -3.64
N ASP A 262 -49.72 -16.74 -4.69
CA ASP A 262 -50.51 -15.52 -4.88
C ASP A 262 -51.89 -15.78 -5.53
N ALA A 263 -52.35 -17.04 -5.55
CA ALA A 263 -53.69 -17.43 -5.99
C ALA A 263 -54.82 -16.65 -5.30
N GLN A 264 -54.63 -16.24 -4.05
CA GLN A 264 -55.58 -15.41 -3.30
C GLN A 264 -55.61 -13.94 -3.74
N LYS A 265 -54.61 -13.47 -4.50
CA LYS A 265 -54.50 -12.10 -5.03
C LYS A 265 -54.97 -11.97 -6.49
N GLY A 266 -55.65 -12.99 -7.01
CA GLY A 266 -56.25 -12.97 -8.35
C GLY A 266 -55.34 -13.48 -9.48
N PHE A 267 -54.24 -14.19 -9.19
CA PHE A 267 -53.32 -14.73 -10.20
C PHE A 267 -53.25 -16.26 -10.14
N LYS A 268 -53.47 -16.97 -11.25
CA LYS A 268 -53.32 -18.43 -11.35
C LYS A 268 -52.37 -18.82 -12.48
N ILE A 269 -51.18 -19.29 -12.14
CA ILE A 269 -50.13 -19.69 -13.09
C ILE A 269 -50.53 -21.02 -13.77
N LYS A 270 -50.60 -21.03 -15.10
CA LYS A 270 -50.78 -22.24 -15.91
C LYS A 270 -49.42 -22.74 -16.43
N LYS A 271 -49.32 -24.05 -16.69
CA LYS A 271 -48.14 -24.63 -17.35
C LYS A 271 -47.94 -23.94 -18.72
N ASN A 272 -46.69 -23.61 -19.06
CA ASN A 272 -46.25 -22.98 -20.32
C ASN A 272 -46.18 -21.44 -20.34
N GLY A 273 -46.02 -20.78 -19.18
CA GLY A 273 -45.77 -19.33 -19.15
C GLY A 273 -47.01 -18.46 -19.42
N ILE A 274 -48.21 -19.01 -19.15
CA ILE A 274 -49.49 -18.30 -19.23
C ILE A 274 -50.00 -18.09 -17.80
N ILE A 275 -50.48 -16.90 -17.48
CA ILE A 275 -51.10 -16.58 -16.18
C ILE A 275 -52.56 -16.15 -16.39
N HIS A 276 -53.46 -16.68 -15.56
CA HIS A 276 -54.85 -16.25 -15.55
C HIS A 276 -55.04 -15.20 -14.46
N ILE A 277 -55.64 -14.07 -14.81
CA ILE A 277 -55.84 -12.92 -13.94
C ILE A 277 -57.34 -12.72 -13.61
N ASN A 278 -57.64 -12.19 -12.42
CA ASN A 278 -58.99 -11.77 -12.05
C ASN A 278 -59.32 -10.39 -12.66
N SER A 279 -60.60 -10.00 -12.68
CA SER A 279 -61.07 -8.69 -13.17
C SER A 279 -60.41 -7.49 -12.50
N ASP A 280 -59.87 -7.66 -11.30
CA ASP A 280 -59.30 -6.57 -10.49
C ASP A 280 -57.81 -6.30 -10.78
N VAL A 281 -57.19 -7.11 -11.66
CA VAL A 281 -55.79 -6.95 -12.06
C VAL A 281 -55.67 -5.95 -13.20
N ILE A 282 -54.94 -4.86 -12.96
CA ILE A 282 -54.66 -3.85 -13.99
C ILE A 282 -53.55 -4.37 -14.92
N LEU A 283 -53.91 -4.68 -16.16
CA LEU A 283 -53.00 -5.27 -17.17
C LEU A 283 -51.75 -4.43 -17.46
N SER A 284 -51.85 -3.10 -17.43
CA SER A 284 -50.72 -2.21 -17.69
C SER A 284 -49.64 -2.23 -16.59
N GLU A 285 -49.95 -2.78 -15.41
CA GLU A 285 -49.00 -2.92 -14.30
C GLU A 285 -48.35 -4.31 -14.24
N LEU A 286 -48.67 -5.17 -15.21
CA LEU A 286 -48.15 -6.52 -15.34
C LEU A 286 -47.07 -6.57 -16.42
N GLN A 287 -45.87 -7.03 -16.04
CA GLN A 287 -44.70 -7.12 -16.89
C GLN A 287 -44.06 -8.51 -16.78
N CYS A 288 -43.11 -8.80 -17.65
CA CYS A 288 -42.40 -10.07 -17.65
C CYS A 288 -40.89 -9.90 -17.74
N SER A 289 -40.18 -10.74 -16.99
CA SER A 289 -38.76 -11.02 -17.17
C SER A 289 -38.58 -12.42 -17.77
N ILE A 290 -37.54 -12.57 -18.58
CA ILE A 290 -37.30 -13.78 -19.37
C ILE A 290 -35.87 -14.25 -19.16
N GLU A 291 -35.75 -15.51 -18.75
CA GLU A 291 -34.49 -16.20 -18.62
C GLU A 291 -34.30 -17.16 -19.80
N TYR A 292 -33.33 -16.86 -20.66
CA TYR A 292 -32.92 -17.73 -21.75
C TYR A 292 -32.16 -18.94 -21.18
N ASN A 293 -32.88 -20.03 -20.90
CA ASN A 293 -32.27 -21.30 -20.54
C ASN A 293 -31.85 -22.04 -21.81
N LEU A 294 -30.57 -22.41 -21.90
CA LEU A 294 -30.16 -23.50 -22.78
C LEU A 294 -30.73 -24.81 -22.22
N THR A 295 -31.72 -25.33 -22.94
CA THR A 295 -32.27 -26.71 -22.95
C THR A 295 -33.51 -27.04 -22.11
N LEU A 296 -34.63 -27.14 -22.83
CA LEU A 296 -35.56 -28.25 -22.73
C LEU A 296 -34.80 -29.59 -22.80
N ASN A 297 -34.96 -30.41 -21.76
CA ASN A 297 -35.47 -31.76 -21.98
C ASN A 297 -36.42 -32.13 -20.84
N ASN A 298 -37.69 -31.87 -21.13
CA ASN A 298 -38.86 -32.69 -20.84
C ASN A 298 -39.27 -33.03 -19.39
N ILE A 299 -40.36 -32.36 -19.00
CA ILE A 299 -41.65 -32.95 -18.59
C ILE A 299 -41.62 -33.89 -17.38
N ARG A 300 -42.17 -33.40 -16.25
CA ARG A 300 -42.65 -34.22 -15.13
C ARG A 300 -43.75 -35.18 -15.62
N HIS A 301 -43.51 -36.49 -15.51
CA HIS A 301 -44.55 -37.52 -15.50
C HIS A 301 -45.58 -37.26 -14.37
N PRO A 302 -46.86 -37.61 -14.57
CA PRO A 302 -47.72 -38.11 -13.51
C PRO A 302 -47.90 -39.63 -13.61
N ARG A 303 -47.64 -40.30 -12.48
CA ARG A 303 -48.06 -41.64 -12.01
C ARG A 303 -47.82 -42.89 -12.88
N ALA A 304 -46.77 -43.61 -12.45
CA ALA A 304 -46.77 -45.00 -11.98
C ALA A 304 -47.36 -46.12 -12.88
N VAL A 305 -46.46 -46.93 -13.45
CA VAL A 305 -46.46 -48.41 -13.32
C VAL A 305 -44.99 -48.88 -13.23
N LEU A 306 -44.71 -49.77 -12.26
CA LEU A 306 -43.39 -50.30 -11.94
C LEU A 306 -42.77 -51.15 -13.07
N LYS A 307 -41.54 -50.80 -13.49
CA LYS A 307 -40.58 -51.72 -14.12
C LYS A 307 -39.18 -51.43 -13.57
N ALA A 308 -38.43 -52.46 -13.19
CA ALA A 308 -37.08 -52.29 -12.63
C ALA A 308 -36.16 -51.55 -13.63
N PRO A 309 -35.32 -50.59 -13.19
CA PRO A 309 -34.50 -49.80 -14.11
C PRO A 309 -33.43 -50.67 -14.78
N GLU A 310 -33.49 -50.71 -16.11
CA GLU A 310 -32.46 -51.26 -16.99
C GLU A 310 -31.13 -50.54 -16.77
N LEU A 311 -30.03 -51.24 -17.04
CA LEU A 311 -28.69 -50.66 -16.90
C LEU A 311 -28.48 -49.53 -17.90
N LYS A 312 -28.12 -48.34 -17.40
CA LYS A 312 -27.82 -47.18 -18.26
C LYS A 312 -26.57 -46.47 -17.78
N PHE A 313 -25.66 -46.15 -18.71
CA PHE A 313 -24.55 -45.24 -18.42
C PHE A 313 -25.09 -43.84 -18.11
N THR A 314 -24.78 -43.31 -16.94
CA THR A 314 -24.94 -41.87 -16.63
C THR A 314 -23.73 -41.08 -17.14
N LEU A 315 -22.55 -41.73 -17.18
CA LEU A 315 -21.34 -41.16 -17.75
C LEU A 315 -20.57 -42.23 -18.50
N LYS A 316 -20.36 -42.04 -19.81
CA LYS A 316 -19.53 -42.92 -20.64
C LYS A 316 -18.09 -42.36 -20.70
N PRO A 317 -17.06 -43.23 -20.75
CA PRO A 317 -15.70 -42.78 -21.00
C PRO A 317 -15.62 -42.15 -22.39
N LYS A 318 -14.78 -41.12 -22.53
CA LYS A 318 -14.62 -40.34 -23.76
C LYS A 318 -13.18 -40.44 -24.29
N ASN A 319 -13.04 -40.51 -25.61
CA ASN A 319 -11.73 -40.49 -26.27
C ASN A 319 -10.99 -39.20 -25.89
N ARG A 320 -9.71 -39.32 -25.53
CA ARG A 320 -8.86 -38.18 -25.16
C ARG A 320 -7.42 -38.39 -25.59
N LEU A 321 -6.81 -37.29 -26.00
CA LEU A 321 -5.40 -37.18 -26.34
C LEU A 321 -4.62 -36.78 -25.07
N TYR A 322 -3.50 -37.43 -24.85
CA TYR A 322 -2.64 -37.19 -23.69
C TYR A 322 -1.21 -36.95 -24.14
N ARG A 323 -0.43 -36.23 -23.32
CA ARG A 323 1.01 -36.09 -23.53
C ARG A 323 1.72 -37.23 -22.83
N GLU A 324 2.84 -37.66 -23.40
CA GLU A 324 3.67 -38.68 -22.80
C GLU A 324 4.09 -38.27 -21.37
N GLY A 325 4.04 -39.21 -20.43
CA GLY A 325 4.38 -39.00 -19.01
C GLY A 325 3.27 -38.45 -18.12
N THR A 326 2.12 -38.02 -18.67
CA THR A 326 0.98 -37.48 -17.89
C THR A 326 0.05 -38.57 -17.33
N ILE A 327 -0.92 -38.22 -16.48
CA ILE A 327 -1.94 -39.14 -15.96
C ILE A 327 -3.20 -39.07 -16.83
N ALA A 328 -3.59 -40.18 -17.47
CA ALA A 328 -4.87 -40.26 -18.18
C ALA A 328 -5.99 -40.72 -17.26
N ARG A 329 -7.11 -39.98 -17.23
CA ARG A 329 -8.28 -40.29 -16.42
C ARG A 329 -9.47 -40.65 -17.30
N LEU A 330 -10.08 -41.80 -17.03
CA LEU A 330 -11.30 -42.28 -17.66
C LEU A 330 -12.38 -42.47 -16.60
N ASP A 331 -13.54 -41.86 -16.83
CA ASP A 331 -14.69 -41.95 -15.94
C ASP A 331 -15.82 -42.76 -16.58
N CYS A 332 -16.49 -43.58 -15.77
CA CYS A 332 -17.57 -44.47 -16.16
C CYS A 332 -18.56 -44.65 -15.00
N GLU A 333 -19.78 -44.15 -15.18
CA GLU A 333 -20.83 -44.24 -14.17
C GLU A 333 -22.08 -44.90 -14.75
N VAL A 334 -22.68 -45.81 -13.97
CA VAL A 334 -23.82 -46.63 -14.39
C VAL A 334 -24.87 -46.72 -13.29
N ILE A 335 -26.13 -46.59 -13.68
CA ILE A 335 -27.30 -46.82 -12.83
C ILE A 335 -27.97 -48.14 -13.19
N GLY A 336 -28.49 -48.86 -12.20
CA GLY A 336 -29.27 -50.09 -12.36
C GLY A 336 -29.67 -50.72 -11.03
N LYS A 337 -30.73 -51.53 -11.01
CA LYS A 337 -31.15 -52.30 -9.82
C LYS A 337 -31.23 -53.81 -10.12
N PRO A 338 -30.47 -54.67 -9.42
CA PRO A 338 -29.45 -54.38 -8.40
C PRO A 338 -28.29 -53.54 -8.92
N ARG A 339 -27.52 -52.89 -8.03
CA ARG A 339 -26.39 -52.03 -8.40
C ARG A 339 -25.38 -52.84 -9.24
N PRO A 340 -25.00 -52.40 -10.45
CA PRO A 340 -24.07 -53.13 -11.29
C PRO A 340 -22.64 -53.09 -10.78
N LEU A 341 -21.90 -54.16 -11.05
CA LEU A 341 -20.48 -54.24 -10.81
C LEU A 341 -19.73 -53.68 -12.02
N ILE A 342 -18.86 -52.69 -11.80
CA ILE A 342 -18.07 -52.04 -12.85
C ILE A 342 -16.69 -52.71 -12.96
N SER A 343 -16.25 -52.92 -14.20
CA SER A 343 -14.90 -53.41 -14.51
C SER A 343 -14.33 -52.78 -15.77
N TRP A 344 -13.02 -52.52 -15.75
CA TRP A 344 -12.28 -51.93 -16.87
C TRP A 344 -11.43 -52.95 -17.60
N TYR A 345 -11.32 -52.79 -18.91
CA TYR A 345 -10.54 -53.64 -19.80
C TYR A 345 -9.65 -52.79 -20.69
N PHE A 346 -8.44 -53.27 -20.97
CA PHE A 346 -7.54 -52.71 -21.98
C PHE A 346 -7.11 -53.84 -22.90
N ARG A 347 -7.30 -53.68 -24.21
CA ARG A 347 -7.01 -54.71 -25.23
C ARG A 347 -7.62 -56.09 -24.88
N GLY A 348 -8.87 -56.08 -24.41
CA GLY A 348 -9.62 -57.28 -24.04
C GLY A 348 -9.23 -57.93 -22.71
N LYS A 349 -8.21 -57.44 -21.99
CA LYS A 349 -7.82 -57.97 -20.66
C LYS A 349 -8.39 -57.13 -19.53
N LYS A 350 -9.00 -57.79 -18.54
CA LYS A 350 -9.56 -57.15 -17.34
C LYS A 350 -8.45 -56.52 -16.49
N LEU A 351 -8.53 -55.22 -16.26
CA LEU A 351 -7.57 -54.48 -15.45
C LEU A 351 -7.80 -54.74 -13.95
N LYS A 352 -6.71 -54.84 -13.21
CA LYS A 352 -6.68 -54.92 -11.74
C LYS A 352 -5.97 -53.69 -11.18
N ARG A 353 -6.34 -53.28 -9.97
CA ARG A 353 -5.72 -52.13 -9.29
C ARG A 353 -4.21 -52.39 -9.09
N SER A 354 -3.37 -51.44 -9.50
CA SER A 354 -1.91 -51.50 -9.43
C SER A 354 -1.31 -50.09 -9.36
N ARG A 355 0.03 -49.95 -9.32
CA ARG A 355 0.72 -48.64 -9.42
C ARG A 355 0.52 -47.97 -10.79
N LYS A 356 0.19 -48.74 -11.84
CA LYS A 356 -0.04 -48.23 -13.20
C LYS A 356 -1.50 -47.85 -13.44
N TYR A 357 -2.42 -48.67 -12.93
CA TYR A 357 -3.86 -48.49 -13.06
C TYR A 357 -4.49 -48.30 -11.69
N GLU A 358 -4.78 -47.05 -11.35
CA GLU A 358 -5.46 -46.70 -10.11
C GLU A 358 -6.97 -46.63 -10.34
N MET A 359 -7.74 -47.16 -9.39
CA MET A 359 -9.20 -47.16 -9.44
C MET A 359 -9.76 -46.82 -8.05
N ASN A 360 -10.88 -46.09 -8.03
CA ASN A 360 -11.64 -45.89 -6.80
C ASN A 360 -12.36 -47.18 -6.35
N LEU A 361 -12.89 -47.19 -5.12
CA LEU A 361 -13.55 -48.37 -4.54
C LEU A 361 -14.71 -48.90 -5.39
N GLU A 362 -15.44 -48.00 -6.03
CA GLU A 362 -16.58 -48.32 -6.89
C GLU A 362 -16.20 -48.59 -8.35
N LYS A 363 -14.91 -48.45 -8.69
CA LYS A 363 -14.32 -48.59 -10.03
C LYS A 363 -14.97 -47.71 -11.11
N THR A 364 -15.63 -46.63 -10.72
CA THR A 364 -16.20 -45.65 -11.64
C THR A 364 -15.14 -44.75 -12.29
N THR A 365 -13.94 -44.67 -11.71
CA THR A 365 -12.82 -43.92 -12.29
C THR A 365 -11.59 -44.83 -12.45
N LEU A 366 -10.94 -44.75 -13.61
CA LEU A 366 -9.65 -45.36 -13.92
C LEU A 366 -8.62 -44.27 -14.23
N ASN A 367 -7.55 -44.18 -13.44
CA ASN A 367 -6.38 -43.36 -13.73
C ASN A 367 -5.23 -44.24 -14.22
N ILE A 368 -4.66 -43.90 -15.38
CA ILE A 368 -3.47 -44.51 -15.97
C ILE A 368 -2.30 -43.58 -15.69
N VAL A 369 -1.42 -43.98 -14.77
CA VAL A 369 -0.33 -43.13 -14.29
C VAL A 369 0.84 -43.17 -15.27
N SER A 370 1.36 -42.00 -15.65
CA SER A 370 2.49 -41.81 -16.58
C SER A 370 2.28 -42.53 -17.92
N VAL A 371 1.37 -42.03 -18.74
CA VAL A 371 0.96 -42.60 -20.03
C VAL A 371 2.14 -42.57 -21.01
N LEU A 372 2.47 -43.73 -21.57
CA LEU A 372 3.51 -43.90 -22.57
C LEU A 372 2.88 -44.49 -23.83
N GLU A 373 3.63 -44.55 -24.93
CA GLU A 373 3.12 -45.05 -26.21
C GLU A 373 2.48 -46.45 -26.10
N ARG A 374 3.04 -47.33 -25.25
CA ARG A 374 2.49 -48.67 -24.98
C ARG A 374 1.10 -48.68 -24.33
N ASP A 375 0.69 -47.57 -23.69
CA ASP A 375 -0.58 -47.42 -23.00
C ASP A 375 -1.69 -46.86 -23.90
N VAL A 376 -1.35 -46.49 -25.15
CA VAL A 376 -2.28 -46.04 -26.19
C VAL A 376 -3.17 -47.19 -26.64
N GLY A 377 -4.46 -46.86 -26.83
CA GLY A 377 -5.48 -47.77 -27.32
C GLY A 377 -6.82 -47.63 -26.61
N ASN A 378 -7.73 -48.56 -26.90
CA ASN A 378 -9.10 -48.54 -26.38
C ASN A 378 -9.21 -49.19 -24.99
N TYR A 379 -9.80 -48.43 -24.07
CA TYR A 379 -10.18 -48.86 -22.73
C TYR A 379 -11.70 -48.99 -22.64
N THR A 380 -12.18 -50.15 -22.20
CA THR A 380 -13.61 -50.48 -22.16
C THR A 380 -14.08 -50.62 -20.72
N CYS A 381 -15.10 -49.86 -20.35
CA CYS A 381 -15.84 -50.02 -19.11
C CYS A 381 -17.04 -50.95 -19.33
N ILE A 382 -17.16 -51.99 -18.50
CA ILE A 382 -18.26 -52.94 -18.51
C ILE A 382 -18.95 -52.90 -17.15
N ALA A 383 -20.27 -52.68 -17.18
CA ALA A 383 -21.12 -52.70 -16.00
C ALA A 383 -22.18 -53.80 -16.14
N GLU A 384 -22.25 -54.68 -15.13
CA GLU A 384 -23.05 -55.89 -15.19
C GLU A 384 -23.82 -56.11 -13.88
N ASN A 385 -25.08 -56.51 -13.98
CA ASN A 385 -25.86 -57.05 -12.87
C ASN A 385 -26.67 -58.26 -13.37
N LYS A 386 -27.42 -58.91 -12.48
CA LYS A 386 -28.24 -60.07 -12.84
C LYS A 386 -29.34 -59.83 -13.90
N HIS A 387 -29.59 -58.56 -14.28
CA HIS A 387 -30.62 -58.17 -15.23
C HIS A 387 -30.06 -57.60 -16.54
N GLY A 388 -28.73 -57.51 -16.71
CA GLY A 388 -28.14 -57.06 -17.96
C GLY A 388 -26.65 -56.75 -17.86
N ARG A 389 -26.07 -56.42 -19.02
CA ARG A 389 -24.67 -56.00 -19.17
C ARG A 389 -24.60 -54.90 -20.21
N ILE A 390 -23.93 -53.80 -19.87
CA ILE A 390 -23.68 -52.69 -20.80
C ILE A 390 -22.18 -52.35 -20.82
N GLU A 391 -21.68 -51.92 -21.98
CA GLU A 391 -20.28 -51.54 -22.14
C GLU A 391 -20.11 -50.25 -22.94
N ALA A 392 -19.01 -49.53 -22.64
CA ALA A 392 -18.63 -48.31 -23.33
C ALA A 392 -17.11 -48.18 -23.37
N SER A 393 -16.56 -47.76 -24.52
CA SER A 393 -15.12 -47.69 -24.75
C SER A 393 -14.65 -46.25 -24.99
N ALA A 394 -13.40 -45.98 -24.63
CA ALA A 394 -12.70 -44.75 -24.98
C ALA A 394 -11.27 -45.03 -25.43
N GLU A 395 -10.84 -44.30 -26.46
CA GLU A 395 -9.48 -44.35 -27.00
C GLU A 395 -8.57 -43.34 -26.30
N VAL A 396 -7.41 -43.82 -25.86
CA VAL A 396 -6.30 -43.00 -25.35
C VAL A 396 -5.25 -42.90 -26.45
N ARG A 397 -4.88 -41.69 -26.87
CA ARG A 397 -3.90 -41.39 -27.93
C ARG A 397 -2.81 -40.41 -27.46
N LEU A 398 -1.64 -40.38 -28.10
CA LEU A 398 -0.57 -39.39 -27.87
C LEU A 398 -0.54 -38.32 -28.98
N VAL A 399 -0.04 -37.11 -28.70
CA VAL A 399 0.10 -35.99 -29.66
C VAL A 399 1.57 -35.61 -29.83
N SER A 400 2.05 -35.49 -31.08
CA SER A 400 3.31 -34.81 -31.44
C SER A 400 3.05 -33.33 -31.70
N SER A 401 3.89 -32.41 -31.22
CA SER A 401 3.57 -30.97 -31.19
C SER A 401 4.80 -30.06 -31.38
N SER A 402 4.70 -28.98 -32.16
CA SER A 402 5.73 -27.98 -32.46
C SER A 402 5.34 -26.54 -32.02
N PRO A 403 6.26 -25.70 -31.54
CA PRO A 403 5.95 -24.34 -31.06
C PRO A 403 5.69 -23.33 -32.20
N PRO A 404 5.00 -22.20 -31.92
CA PRO A 404 4.67 -21.20 -32.91
C PRO A 404 5.89 -20.43 -33.42
N VAL A 405 5.90 -20.10 -34.72
CA VAL A 405 6.88 -19.22 -35.36
C VAL A 405 6.14 -18.13 -36.13
N ILE A 406 6.40 -16.86 -35.81
CA ILE A 406 5.83 -15.71 -36.54
C ILE A 406 6.60 -15.52 -37.85
N ILE A 407 5.91 -15.64 -38.98
CA ILE A 407 6.47 -15.51 -40.32
C ILE A 407 6.23 -14.12 -40.93
N GLU A 408 5.25 -13.37 -40.42
CA GLU A 408 4.97 -11.96 -40.76
C GLU A 408 4.54 -11.24 -39.49
N GLY A 409 5.17 -10.12 -39.14
CA GLY A 409 4.89 -9.36 -37.91
C GLY A 409 4.46 -7.92 -38.21
N PRO A 410 3.94 -7.19 -37.21
CA PRO A 410 3.46 -5.83 -37.42
C PRO A 410 4.62 -4.85 -37.70
N GLU A 411 4.33 -3.77 -38.44
CA GLU A 411 5.31 -2.73 -38.78
C GLU A 411 4.97 -1.38 -38.12
N SER A 412 6.01 -0.66 -37.66
CA SER A 412 5.86 0.63 -36.97
C SER A 412 5.40 1.74 -37.93
N GLN A 413 4.47 2.59 -37.49
CA GLN A 413 3.83 3.60 -38.32
C GLN A 413 3.70 4.94 -37.59
N THR A 414 3.80 6.06 -38.33
CA THR A 414 3.53 7.42 -37.80
C THR A 414 2.39 8.06 -38.58
N VAL A 415 1.27 8.40 -37.93
CA VAL A 415 0.03 8.87 -38.59
C VAL A 415 -0.56 10.11 -37.93
N SER A 416 -1.51 10.78 -38.58
CA SER A 416 -2.21 11.92 -37.97
C SER A 416 -3.41 11.47 -37.14
N ARG A 417 -3.85 12.27 -36.16
CA ARG A 417 -5.05 11.98 -35.38
C ARG A 417 -6.27 11.82 -36.30
N GLY A 418 -7.06 10.79 -36.09
CA GLY A 418 -8.25 10.44 -36.89
C GLY A 418 -7.96 9.48 -38.05
N SER A 419 -6.70 9.18 -38.36
CA SER A 419 -6.33 8.18 -39.37
C SER A 419 -6.79 6.77 -38.98
N ILE A 420 -6.86 5.86 -39.96
CA ILE A 420 -7.09 4.43 -39.75
C ILE A 420 -5.76 3.71 -39.98
N VAL A 421 -5.34 2.84 -39.05
CA VAL A 421 -4.05 2.13 -39.07
C VAL A 421 -4.28 0.64 -39.07
N ASN A 422 -3.51 -0.10 -39.89
CA ASN A 422 -3.61 -1.55 -39.97
C ASN A 422 -2.26 -2.21 -39.64
N PHE A 423 -2.28 -3.20 -38.75
CA PHE A 423 -1.16 -4.07 -38.39
C PHE A 423 -1.47 -5.50 -38.86
N ARG A 424 -0.47 -6.23 -39.37
CA ARG A 424 -0.61 -7.63 -39.81
C ARG A 424 0.30 -8.55 -39.03
N CYS A 425 -0.12 -9.80 -38.82
CA CYS A 425 0.65 -10.84 -38.18
C CYS A 425 0.22 -12.23 -38.65
N ARG A 426 1.19 -13.09 -38.99
CA ARG A 426 0.95 -14.48 -39.42
C ARG A 426 1.97 -15.41 -38.77
N ALA A 427 1.55 -16.59 -38.33
CA ALA A 427 2.40 -17.58 -37.66
C ALA A 427 2.06 -19.02 -38.05
N GLU A 428 3.05 -19.92 -37.96
CA GLU A 428 2.95 -21.35 -38.21
C GLU A 428 3.29 -22.17 -36.94
N GLY A 429 2.75 -23.38 -36.79
CA GLY A 429 3.01 -24.28 -35.64
C GLY A 429 1.98 -25.42 -35.55
N GLU A 430 2.23 -26.46 -34.74
CA GLU A 430 1.31 -27.60 -34.57
C GLU A 430 1.08 -27.92 -33.07
N PRO A 431 -0.12 -27.66 -32.50
CA PRO A 431 -1.33 -27.18 -33.18
C PRO A 431 -1.19 -25.77 -33.75
N TYR A 432 -1.97 -25.44 -34.79
CA TYR A 432 -1.93 -24.11 -35.43
C TYR A 432 -2.08 -22.98 -34.40
N PRO A 433 -1.18 -21.98 -34.38
CA PRO A 433 -1.13 -20.98 -33.33
C PRO A 433 -2.25 -19.94 -33.45
N SER A 434 -2.85 -19.57 -32.33
CA SER A 434 -3.76 -18.43 -32.24
C SER A 434 -2.98 -17.13 -32.08
N ILE A 435 -3.43 -16.04 -32.72
CA ILE A 435 -2.76 -14.74 -32.69
C ILE A 435 -3.55 -13.79 -31.79
N THR A 436 -2.89 -13.30 -30.75
CA THR A 436 -3.45 -12.30 -29.84
C THR A 436 -2.74 -10.97 -30.06
N TRP A 437 -3.51 -9.90 -30.25
CA TRP A 437 -2.98 -8.55 -30.38
C TRP A 437 -2.95 -7.84 -29.03
N LEU A 438 -1.81 -7.24 -28.71
CA LEU A 438 -1.55 -6.52 -27.47
C LEU A 438 -1.26 -5.05 -27.80
N LEU A 439 -1.66 -4.14 -26.91
CA LEU A 439 -1.24 -2.75 -26.90
C LEU A 439 -0.58 -2.45 -25.55
N ASN A 440 0.70 -2.08 -25.57
CA ASN A 440 1.51 -1.80 -24.38
C ASN A 440 1.50 -2.96 -23.36
N GLY A 441 1.50 -4.20 -23.86
CA GLY A 441 1.50 -5.42 -23.05
C GLY A 441 0.13 -5.87 -22.53
N GLY A 442 -0.93 -5.08 -22.70
CA GLY A 442 -2.31 -5.49 -22.41
C GLY A 442 -3.01 -6.02 -23.65
N GLU A 443 -3.84 -7.06 -23.51
CA GLU A 443 -4.63 -7.59 -24.63
C GLU A 443 -5.66 -6.57 -25.11
N ILE A 444 -5.73 -6.36 -26.43
CA ILE A 444 -6.62 -5.37 -27.02
C ILE A 444 -8.06 -5.90 -26.93
N PRO A 445 -8.97 -5.21 -26.20
CA PRO A 445 -10.36 -5.62 -26.17
C PRO A 445 -10.95 -5.43 -27.56
N VAL A 446 -11.39 -6.52 -28.20
CA VAL A 446 -12.04 -6.46 -29.53
C VAL A 446 -13.43 -5.86 -29.37
N ILE A 447 -13.50 -4.54 -29.36
CA ILE A 447 -14.74 -3.76 -29.34
C ILE A 447 -15.12 -3.50 -30.80
N LYS A 448 -16.33 -3.89 -31.24
CA LYS A 448 -16.81 -3.49 -32.57
C LYS A 448 -16.82 -1.95 -32.70
N GLY A 449 -15.84 -1.39 -33.40
CA GLY A 449 -15.77 0.04 -33.75
C GLY A 449 -14.36 0.62 -33.82
N HIS A 450 -13.60 0.61 -32.72
CA HIS A 450 -12.32 1.33 -32.60
C HIS A 450 -11.09 0.44 -32.87
N PHE A 451 -11.04 -0.75 -32.27
CA PHE A 451 -10.07 -1.81 -32.59
C PHE A 451 -10.81 -2.97 -33.25
N HIS A 452 -10.47 -3.26 -34.49
CA HIS A 452 -11.09 -4.33 -35.26
C HIS A 452 -10.04 -5.37 -35.64
N VAL A 453 -10.15 -6.57 -35.09
CA VAL A 453 -9.32 -7.71 -35.47
C VAL A 453 -10.05 -8.51 -36.54
N SER A 454 -9.37 -8.92 -37.61
CA SER A 454 -9.94 -9.76 -38.67
C SER A 454 -10.39 -11.13 -38.11
N ASP A 455 -11.33 -11.79 -38.79
CA ASP A 455 -11.89 -13.07 -38.34
C ASP A 455 -10.84 -14.18 -38.20
N ASP A 456 -9.76 -14.10 -38.99
CA ASP A 456 -8.61 -15.01 -38.92
C ASP A 456 -7.52 -14.55 -37.93
N GLN A 457 -7.73 -13.45 -37.22
CA GLN A 457 -6.84 -12.82 -36.24
C GLN A 457 -5.51 -12.27 -36.80
N THR A 458 -5.32 -12.34 -38.12
CA THR A 458 -4.05 -11.96 -38.75
C THR A 458 -3.90 -10.46 -38.97
N GLN A 459 -4.97 -9.66 -38.79
CA GLN A 459 -4.93 -8.23 -39.01
C GLN A 459 -5.65 -7.48 -37.88
N LEU A 460 -5.02 -6.43 -37.37
CA LEU A 460 -5.61 -5.46 -36.46
C LEU A 460 -5.76 -4.11 -37.15
N THR A 461 -6.98 -3.60 -37.22
CA THR A 461 -7.34 -2.27 -37.71
C THR A 461 -7.72 -1.36 -36.55
N VAL A 462 -7.00 -0.26 -36.38
CA VAL A 462 -7.30 0.82 -35.44
C VAL A 462 -7.99 1.95 -36.19
N SER A 463 -9.26 2.23 -35.92
CA SER A 463 -10.06 3.24 -36.63
C SER A 463 -10.11 4.54 -35.84
N LYS A 464 -10.02 5.71 -36.51
CA LYS A 464 -10.06 7.04 -35.87
C LYS A 464 -9.01 7.21 -34.76
N VAL A 465 -7.77 6.85 -35.07
CA VAL A 465 -6.61 6.83 -34.17
C VAL A 465 -6.48 8.12 -33.35
N THR A 466 -6.42 7.99 -32.03
CA THR A 466 -6.29 9.06 -31.04
C THR A 466 -4.98 8.92 -30.27
N LYS A 467 -4.52 9.95 -29.54
CA LYS A 467 -3.25 9.89 -28.80
C LYS A 467 -3.16 8.73 -27.78
N ARG A 468 -4.30 8.22 -27.30
CA ARG A 468 -4.39 7.05 -26.41
C ARG A 468 -4.08 5.72 -27.12
N ASP A 469 -4.14 5.72 -28.44
CA ASP A 469 -3.81 4.58 -29.29
C ASP A 469 -2.32 4.57 -29.67
N GLU A 470 -1.55 5.58 -29.26
CA GLU A 470 -0.09 5.59 -29.37
C GLU A 470 0.51 4.58 -28.39
N GLY A 471 1.40 3.73 -28.89
CA GLY A 471 1.93 2.63 -28.10
C GLY A 471 2.59 1.56 -28.93
N VAL A 472 3.08 0.54 -28.24
CA VAL A 472 3.67 -0.65 -28.85
C VAL A 472 2.56 -1.68 -29.03
N TYR A 473 2.21 -1.93 -30.29
CA TYR A 473 1.33 -3.01 -30.70
C TYR A 473 2.16 -4.27 -30.87
N ALA A 474 1.78 -5.34 -30.18
CA ALA A 474 2.44 -6.63 -30.33
C ALA A 474 1.45 -7.65 -30.86
N CYS A 475 1.89 -8.54 -31.75
CA CYS A 475 1.18 -9.77 -32.00
C CYS A 475 1.89 -10.92 -31.28
N MET A 476 1.11 -11.71 -30.54
CA MET A 476 1.58 -12.87 -29.82
C MET A 476 0.93 -14.11 -30.42
N ALA A 477 1.73 -14.95 -31.09
CA ALA A 477 1.30 -16.24 -31.62
C ALA A 477 1.52 -17.32 -30.56
N GLY A 478 0.46 -18.01 -30.15
CA GLY A 478 0.50 -19.01 -29.08
C GLY A 478 -0.15 -20.34 -29.52
N ASN A 479 0.51 -21.45 -29.21
CA ASN A 479 -0.13 -22.76 -29.24
C ASN A 479 0.22 -23.52 -27.96
N THR A 480 -0.23 -24.77 -27.86
CA THR A 480 -0.04 -25.55 -26.62
C THR A 480 1.42 -25.92 -26.31
N VAL A 481 2.36 -25.64 -27.22
CA VAL A 481 3.79 -26.01 -27.15
C VAL A 481 4.68 -24.82 -26.80
N GLY A 482 4.26 -23.60 -27.14
CA GLY A 482 4.99 -22.38 -26.83
C GLY A 482 4.28 -21.14 -27.36
N SER A 483 4.96 -20.00 -27.26
CA SER A 483 4.49 -18.72 -27.78
C SER A 483 5.64 -17.88 -28.32
N MET A 484 5.38 -17.04 -29.31
CA MET A 484 6.32 -16.10 -29.90
C MET A 484 5.64 -14.74 -30.08
N THR A 485 6.40 -13.64 -29.96
CA THR A 485 5.86 -12.27 -30.00
C THR A 485 6.66 -11.40 -30.97
N ALA A 486 5.98 -10.54 -31.73
CA ALA A 486 6.57 -9.51 -32.58
C ALA A 486 5.89 -8.15 -32.35
N GLU A 487 6.65 -7.05 -32.40
CA GLU A 487 6.22 -5.72 -31.94
C GLU A 487 6.39 -4.62 -33.00
N ALA A 488 5.49 -3.63 -32.97
CA ALA A 488 5.51 -2.42 -33.78
C ALA A 488 5.00 -1.21 -32.99
N ARG A 489 5.57 -0.03 -33.23
CA ARG A 489 5.16 1.21 -32.56
C ARG A 489 4.27 2.05 -33.46
N LEU A 490 3.11 2.47 -32.95
CA LEU A 490 2.29 3.52 -33.57
C LEU A 490 2.64 4.87 -32.94
N MET A 491 2.96 5.87 -33.76
CA MET A 491 3.25 7.25 -33.34
C MET A 491 2.23 8.22 -33.99
N ILE A 492 1.76 9.23 -33.28
CA ILE A 492 0.76 10.17 -33.81
C ILE A 492 1.31 11.60 -33.89
N ASN A 493 1.35 12.16 -35.09
CA ASN A 493 1.83 13.53 -35.34
C ASN A 493 0.86 14.56 -34.76
N SER A 494 1.41 15.50 -33.98
CA SER A 494 0.67 16.54 -33.26
C SER A 494 1.20 17.91 -33.66
N ASN A 495 0.57 18.53 -34.66
CA ASN A 495 0.68 19.97 -34.82
C ASN A 495 -0.44 20.64 -34.02
N GLN A 496 0.01 21.45 -33.04
CA GLN A 496 -0.68 22.28 -32.06
C GLN A 496 -0.95 21.69 -30.65
N LEU A 497 -0.04 22.10 -29.75
CA LEU A 497 -0.11 22.46 -28.31
C LEU A 497 -1.16 21.80 -27.38
N GLN A 498 -0.60 21.18 -26.31
CA GLN A 498 -1.14 20.80 -24.99
C GLN A 498 -2.22 19.69 -24.86
N GLN A 499 -1.88 18.60 -24.13
CA GLN A 499 -2.71 17.97 -23.06
C GLN A 499 -2.00 16.76 -22.39
N SER A 500 -1.23 17.03 -21.32
CA SER A 500 -1.53 16.74 -19.90
C SER A 500 -2.20 15.41 -19.46
N SER A 501 -1.65 14.79 -18.40
CA SER A 501 -2.10 13.56 -17.71
C SER A 501 -3.42 13.75 -16.93
N GLU A 502 -4.02 12.67 -16.40
CA GLU A 502 -5.22 12.76 -15.52
C GLU A 502 -4.97 13.60 -14.26
N ASP A 503 -3.73 13.60 -13.73
CA ASP A 503 -3.31 14.48 -12.65
C ASP A 503 -3.35 15.96 -13.07
N ASP A 504 -2.97 16.25 -14.31
CA ASP A 504 -3.03 17.60 -14.86
C ASP A 504 -4.47 18.04 -15.16
N ARG A 505 -5.39 17.14 -15.50
CA ARG A 505 -6.78 17.52 -15.76
C ARG A 505 -7.47 17.91 -14.46
N PHE A 506 -7.27 17.12 -13.40
CA PHE A 506 -7.77 17.42 -12.07
C PHE A 506 -7.14 18.69 -11.48
N LEU A 507 -5.83 18.86 -11.58
CA LEU A 507 -5.15 20.07 -11.11
C LEU A 507 -5.59 21.29 -11.94
N ASN A 508 -5.50 21.27 -13.28
CA ASN A 508 -5.91 22.42 -14.09
C ASN A 508 -7.40 22.77 -13.91
N GLU A 509 -8.27 21.80 -13.69
CA GLU A 509 -9.69 22.02 -13.40
C GLU A 509 -9.88 22.66 -12.02
N ILE A 510 -9.12 22.23 -11.02
CA ILE A 510 -9.02 22.88 -9.72
C ILE A 510 -8.50 24.32 -9.83
N PHE A 511 -7.44 24.57 -10.60
CA PHE A 511 -6.87 25.91 -10.78
C PHE A 511 -7.81 26.83 -11.56
N HIS A 512 -8.48 26.31 -12.58
CA HIS A 512 -9.49 27.05 -13.33
C HIS A 512 -10.70 27.38 -12.46
N GLN A 513 -11.20 26.42 -11.68
CA GLN A 513 -12.32 26.63 -10.76
C GLN A 513 -11.95 27.60 -9.63
N ALA A 514 -10.75 27.49 -9.05
CA ALA A 514 -10.23 28.42 -8.05
C ALA A 514 -10.13 29.85 -8.61
N SER A 515 -9.54 30.02 -9.80
CA SER A 515 -9.42 31.33 -10.44
C SER A 515 -10.79 31.91 -10.80
N GLU A 516 -11.69 31.13 -11.41
CA GLU A 516 -13.04 31.60 -11.76
C GLU A 516 -13.90 31.91 -10.53
N ASN A 517 -13.73 31.18 -9.43
CA ASN A 517 -14.44 31.43 -8.19
C ASN A 517 -13.93 32.71 -7.50
N VAL A 518 -12.62 32.94 -7.48
CA VAL A 518 -12.04 34.21 -7.00
C VAL A 518 -12.56 35.37 -7.85
N ASP A 519 -12.49 35.25 -9.18
CA ASP A 519 -12.97 36.29 -10.10
C ASP A 519 -14.49 36.53 -9.92
N ARG A 520 -15.31 35.48 -9.79
CA ARG A 520 -16.76 35.60 -9.55
C ARG A 520 -17.08 36.30 -8.23
N GLN A 521 -16.36 35.99 -7.16
CA GLN A 521 -16.64 36.54 -5.83
C GLN A 521 -16.20 38.00 -5.72
N ILE A 522 -15.08 38.35 -6.35
CA ILE A 522 -14.66 39.75 -6.53
C ILE A 522 -15.72 40.52 -7.36
N ILE A 523 -16.24 39.92 -8.44
CA ILE A 523 -17.32 40.53 -9.25
C ILE A 523 -18.62 40.69 -8.45
N LEU A 524 -18.97 39.74 -7.58
CA LEU A 524 -20.16 39.82 -6.71
C LEU A 524 -20.03 40.93 -5.67
N VAL A 525 -18.84 41.08 -5.06
CA VAL A 525 -18.53 42.19 -4.16
C VAL A 525 -18.67 43.51 -4.91
N ILE A 526 -18.07 43.65 -6.10
CA ILE A 526 -18.15 44.85 -6.95
C ILE A 526 -19.59 45.14 -7.43
N ARG A 527 -20.40 44.13 -7.75
CA ARG A 527 -21.81 44.31 -8.17
C ARG A 527 -22.69 44.85 -7.05
N ASN A 528 -22.46 44.43 -5.80
CA ASN A 528 -23.17 44.96 -4.64
C ASN A 528 -22.83 46.45 -4.37
N PHE A 529 -21.73 46.98 -4.92
CA PHE A 529 -21.38 48.40 -4.85
C PHE A 529 -22.07 49.30 -5.90
N ARG A 530 -22.70 48.75 -6.96
CA ARG A 530 -23.17 49.55 -8.10
C ARG A 530 -24.57 50.15 -7.99
N VAL A 531 -25.25 50.05 -6.85
CA VAL A 531 -26.65 50.53 -6.75
C VAL A 531 -26.80 52.00 -6.37
N ASN A 532 -25.80 52.71 -5.81
CA ASN A 532 -25.92 54.16 -5.61
C ASN A 532 -24.62 54.90 -5.94
N ALA A 533 -24.66 55.63 -7.05
CA ALA A 533 -23.57 56.48 -7.53
C ALA A 533 -23.49 57.79 -6.73
N SER A 534 -22.41 57.97 -5.97
CA SER A 534 -21.59 59.18 -5.87
C SER A 534 -20.46 58.89 -4.88
N LEU A 535 -19.23 58.78 -5.38
CA LEU A 535 -18.07 58.39 -4.58
C LEU A 535 -17.58 59.56 -3.72
N SER A 536 -17.99 59.60 -2.45
CA SER A 536 -17.33 60.39 -1.41
C SER A 536 -16.19 59.59 -0.76
N ILE A 537 -15.21 60.28 -0.18
CA ILE A 537 -14.08 59.67 0.57
C ILE A 537 -14.59 58.84 1.76
N ASP A 538 -15.70 59.25 2.38
CA ASP A 538 -16.34 58.53 3.49
C ASP A 538 -16.91 57.17 3.04
N ALA A 539 -17.43 57.08 1.81
CA ALA A 539 -17.88 55.81 1.24
C ALA A 539 -16.71 54.85 1.00
N ILE A 540 -15.51 55.36 0.74
CA ILE A 540 -14.28 54.55 0.57
C ILE A 540 -13.77 54.03 1.92
N GLU A 541 -13.82 54.83 2.99
CA GLU A 541 -13.47 54.38 4.34
C GLU A 541 -14.48 53.40 4.93
N GLU A 542 -15.79 53.63 4.74
CA GLU A 542 -16.83 52.68 5.14
C GLU A 542 -16.73 51.36 4.34
N THR A 543 -16.35 51.43 3.08
CA THR A 543 -16.03 50.27 2.23
C THR A 543 -14.81 49.51 2.74
N ARG A 544 -13.75 50.21 3.16
CA ARG A 544 -12.52 49.63 3.73
C ARG A 544 -12.82 48.89 5.05
N GLU A 545 -13.63 49.49 5.91
CA GLU A 545 -14.06 48.87 7.17
C GLU A 545 -14.99 47.67 6.93
N ARG A 546 -15.89 47.72 5.95
CA ARG A 546 -16.80 46.61 5.63
C ARG A 546 -16.12 45.45 4.88
N ILE A 547 -15.18 45.69 3.97
CA ILE A 547 -14.38 44.64 3.32
C ILE A 547 -13.52 43.88 4.36
N SER A 548 -12.96 44.60 5.34
CA SER A 548 -12.26 43.98 6.47
C SER A 548 -13.16 43.13 7.38
N LYS A 549 -14.48 43.37 7.35
CA LYS A 549 -15.50 42.65 8.13
C LYS A 549 -16.19 41.52 7.35
N ILE A 550 -16.09 41.49 6.01
CA ILE A 550 -16.79 40.52 5.12
C ILE A 550 -16.01 39.22 4.88
N THR A 551 -14.73 39.14 5.23
CA THR A 551 -13.94 37.92 5.05
C THR A 551 -13.77 37.19 6.37
N SER A 552 -14.77 36.41 6.76
CA SER A 552 -14.47 35.32 7.71
C SER A 552 -13.50 34.35 7.00
N PRO A 553 -12.50 33.78 7.70
CA PRO A 553 -11.57 32.82 7.11
C PRO A 553 -12.28 31.65 6.39
N HIS A 554 -13.50 31.32 6.82
CA HIS A 554 -14.36 30.29 6.23
C HIS A 554 -14.98 30.70 4.88
N GLU A 555 -15.23 31.99 4.64
CA GLU A 555 -15.72 32.50 3.35
C GLU A 555 -14.61 32.61 2.31
N LEU A 556 -13.39 32.97 2.73
CA LEU A 556 -12.20 32.97 1.86
C LEU A 556 -11.95 31.59 1.25
N MET A 557 -12.21 30.53 2.00
CA MET A 557 -11.91 29.15 1.60
C MET A 557 -13.00 28.49 0.77
N ARG A 558 -14.24 29.02 0.82
CA ARG A 558 -15.26 28.67 -0.17
C ARG A 558 -14.88 29.12 -1.58
N TRP A 559 -13.98 30.09 -1.72
CA TRP A 559 -13.53 30.58 -3.02
C TRP A 559 -12.57 29.59 -3.71
N PHE A 560 -12.01 28.61 -3.00
CA PHE A 560 -10.95 27.73 -3.51
C PHE A 560 -11.24 26.21 -3.42
N GLN A 561 -12.49 25.77 -3.19
CA GLN A 561 -12.90 24.35 -2.97
C GLN A 561 -11.96 23.24 -3.51
N PHE A 562 -11.27 22.50 -2.64
CA PHE A 562 -10.50 21.31 -3.01
C PHE A 562 -11.04 20.04 -2.30
N SER A 563 -11.10 18.90 -2.99
CA SER A 563 -11.50 17.59 -2.45
C SER A 563 -10.34 16.59 -2.59
N PHE A 564 -9.95 15.85 -1.53
CA PHE A 564 -8.76 14.97 -1.58
C PHE A 564 -8.95 13.55 -0.98
N PRO A 565 -8.26 12.51 -1.51
CA PRO A 565 -8.13 11.16 -0.92
C PRO A 565 -6.94 11.00 0.06
N GLN A 566 -7.06 10.06 1.00
CA GLN A 566 -6.34 9.96 2.29
C GLN A 566 -4.89 9.42 2.32
N THR A 567 -4.13 9.36 1.23
CA THR A 567 -2.77 8.72 1.27
C THR A 567 -1.62 9.46 0.57
N ILE A 568 -1.80 10.72 0.18
CA ILE A 568 -0.71 11.60 -0.31
C ILE A 568 -0.87 13.00 0.34
N GLU A 569 -1.19 13.05 1.63
CA GLU A 569 -1.78 14.26 2.22
C GLU A 569 -0.75 15.37 2.51
N HIS A 570 0.44 15.10 3.08
CA HIS A 570 1.27 16.19 3.63
C HIS A 570 2.26 16.88 2.67
N SER A 571 2.94 16.14 1.79
CA SER A 571 3.84 16.76 0.80
C SER A 571 3.05 17.42 -0.34
N ARG A 572 1.82 16.94 -0.63
CA ARG A 572 0.89 17.56 -1.58
C ARG A 572 0.20 18.78 -0.97
N ALA A 573 -0.19 18.71 0.30
CA ALA A 573 -0.64 19.87 1.09
C ALA A 573 0.32 21.05 1.01
N ARG A 574 1.63 20.78 1.12
CA ARG A 574 2.71 21.76 1.04
C ARG A 574 2.83 22.42 -0.32
N GLU A 575 2.84 21.60 -1.38
CA GLU A 575 2.88 22.10 -2.75
C GLU A 575 1.64 22.95 -3.07
N ILE A 576 0.46 22.52 -2.60
CA ILE A 576 -0.78 23.29 -2.71
C ILE A 576 -0.69 24.61 -1.95
N TYR A 577 -0.12 24.63 -0.75
CA TYR A 577 0.06 25.84 0.06
C TYR A 577 0.98 26.86 -0.64
N GLU A 578 2.20 26.43 -1.01
CA GLU A 578 3.19 27.29 -1.68
C GLU A 578 2.61 27.90 -2.98
N GLU A 579 1.93 27.07 -3.77
CA GLU A 579 1.35 27.52 -5.03
C GLU A 579 0.15 28.46 -4.83
N SER A 580 -0.69 28.20 -3.81
CA SER A 580 -1.81 29.08 -3.49
C SER A 580 -1.31 30.50 -3.14
N ILE A 581 -0.26 30.61 -2.33
CA ILE A 581 0.38 31.89 -1.99
C ILE A 581 0.93 32.58 -3.24
N ARG A 582 1.67 31.83 -4.09
CA ARG A 582 2.26 32.35 -5.32
C ARG A 582 1.22 32.87 -6.31
N LEU A 583 0.09 32.17 -6.47
CA LEU A 583 -1.00 32.58 -7.36
C LEU A 583 -1.71 33.83 -6.85
N ILE A 584 -1.94 33.93 -5.54
CA ILE A 584 -2.51 35.13 -4.92
C ILE A 584 -1.57 36.32 -5.16
N GLN A 585 -0.27 36.15 -4.96
CA GLN A 585 0.73 37.19 -5.23
C GLN A 585 0.71 37.63 -6.70
N LYS A 586 0.77 36.67 -7.64
CA LYS A 586 0.74 36.95 -9.09
C LYS A 586 -0.56 37.63 -9.53
N HIS A 587 -1.69 37.31 -8.90
CA HIS A 587 -2.97 37.93 -9.20
C HIS A 587 -3.03 39.38 -8.68
N VAL A 588 -2.52 39.63 -7.46
CA VAL A 588 -2.40 40.99 -6.90
C VAL A 588 -1.46 41.86 -7.72
N GLU A 589 -0.30 41.32 -8.14
CA GLU A 589 0.70 42.03 -8.96
C GLU A 589 0.20 42.39 -10.37
N LYS A 590 -0.71 41.59 -10.95
CA LYS A 590 -1.27 41.82 -12.29
C LYS A 590 -2.40 42.86 -12.34
N GLY A 591 -2.91 43.32 -11.19
CA GLY A 591 -4.02 44.26 -11.09
C GLY A 591 -5.41 43.61 -11.23
N ILE A 592 -6.37 44.06 -10.43
CA ILE A 592 -7.72 43.48 -10.33
C ILE A 592 -8.56 43.94 -11.55
N LEU A 593 -9.11 43.00 -12.32
CA LEU A 593 -9.99 43.30 -13.46
C LEU A 593 -11.40 43.67 -12.97
N ILE A 594 -11.85 44.90 -13.26
CA ILE A 594 -13.15 45.43 -12.77
C ILE A 594 -14.24 45.27 -13.84
N SER A 595 -13.89 45.20 -15.13
CA SER A 595 -14.78 44.76 -16.25
C SER A 595 -13.98 44.52 -17.55
N HIS A 596 -14.63 44.00 -18.61
CA HIS A 596 -14.08 43.67 -19.95
C HIS A 596 -13.30 44.80 -20.68
N SER A 597 -13.20 45.99 -20.09
CA SER A 597 -12.51 47.16 -20.66
C SER A 597 -11.72 48.00 -19.65
N ARG A 598 -11.61 47.59 -18.37
CA ARG A 598 -10.79 48.30 -17.36
C ARG A 598 -10.15 47.32 -16.36
N SER A 599 -8.82 47.32 -16.33
CA SER A 599 -8.00 46.77 -15.26
C SER A 599 -7.66 47.88 -14.26
N LEU A 600 -7.75 47.58 -12.96
CA LEU A 600 -7.18 48.44 -11.92
C LEU A 600 -5.73 48.00 -11.74
N ASN A 601 -4.80 48.72 -12.37
CA ASN A 601 -3.38 48.45 -12.19
C ASN A 601 -2.94 48.99 -10.82
N LEU A 602 -2.63 48.09 -9.88
CA LEU A 602 -2.17 48.43 -8.53
C LEU A 602 -0.68 48.81 -8.51
N SER A 603 0.01 48.70 -9.65
CA SER A 603 1.39 49.13 -9.78
C SER A 603 1.46 50.57 -10.32
N LEU A 604 1.99 51.47 -9.47
CA LEU A 604 2.41 52.86 -9.74
C LEU A 604 1.25 53.89 -9.72
N GLN A 605 1.21 54.97 -8.91
CA GLN A 605 2.25 55.90 -8.47
C GLN A 605 1.79 56.71 -7.24
N GLU A 606 2.72 56.98 -6.32
CA GLU A 606 2.82 58.09 -5.34
C GLU A 606 1.55 58.66 -4.65
N ARG A 607 1.50 58.46 -3.32
CA ARG A 607 0.64 59.14 -2.31
C ARG A 607 -0.83 58.70 -2.21
N SER A 608 -1.10 57.41 -2.13
CA SER A 608 -2.29 56.88 -1.43
C SER A 608 -1.97 55.54 -0.75
N PRO A 609 -2.53 55.23 0.43
CA PRO A 609 -2.29 53.97 1.14
C PRO A 609 -3.15 52.86 0.48
N SER A 610 -2.85 52.54 -0.77
CA SER A 610 -3.64 51.65 -1.62
C SER A 610 -3.14 50.21 -1.51
N ILE A 611 -4.04 49.32 -1.04
CA ILE A 611 -4.06 47.85 -1.09
C ILE A 611 -2.75 47.19 -1.57
N SER A 612 -1.99 46.65 -0.62
CA SER A 612 -0.79 45.83 -0.85
C SER A 612 -1.10 44.34 -0.63
N PHE A 613 -0.25 43.40 -1.07
CA PHE A 613 -0.42 41.96 -0.84
C PHE A 613 -0.66 41.64 0.66
N GLU A 614 -0.01 42.40 1.54
CA GLU A 614 -0.11 42.36 3.00
C GLU A 614 -1.50 42.76 3.53
N SER A 615 -2.28 43.52 2.76
CA SER A 615 -3.67 43.88 3.10
C SER A 615 -4.70 42.83 2.67
N VAL A 616 -4.32 41.92 1.77
CA VAL A 616 -5.19 40.83 1.23
C VAL A 616 -5.05 39.56 2.08
N LEU A 617 -3.82 39.20 2.46
CA LEU A 617 -3.54 38.03 3.29
C LEU A 617 -3.10 38.46 4.70
N SER A 618 -4.06 38.55 5.62
CA SER A 618 -3.77 38.70 7.05
C SER A 618 -3.11 37.43 7.61
N LYS A 619 -2.43 37.52 8.76
CA LYS A 619 -1.89 36.35 9.48
C LYS A 619 -2.94 35.24 9.67
N GLY A 620 -4.19 35.62 9.99
CA GLY A 620 -5.29 34.67 10.13
C GLY A 620 -5.69 33.96 8.82
N HIS A 621 -5.51 34.60 7.67
CA HIS A 621 -5.72 33.98 6.35
C HIS A 621 -4.62 32.96 6.02
N VAL A 622 -3.38 33.26 6.39
CA VAL A 622 -2.24 32.33 6.22
C VAL A 622 -2.39 31.12 7.14
N ASP A 623 -2.78 31.32 8.41
CA ASP A 623 -3.05 30.24 9.36
C ASP A 623 -4.17 29.32 8.86
N MET A 624 -5.20 29.90 8.22
CA MET A 624 -6.29 29.15 7.61
C MET A 624 -5.86 28.39 6.34
N LEU A 625 -5.05 29.01 5.47
CA LEU A 625 -4.48 28.34 4.29
C LEU A 625 -3.60 27.17 4.71
N MET A 626 -2.79 27.32 5.77
CA MET A 626 -2.04 26.22 6.36
C MET A 626 -3.00 25.12 6.86
N GLN A 627 -4.04 25.47 7.62
CA GLN A 627 -5.01 24.49 8.13
C GLN A 627 -5.70 23.68 7.03
N LEU A 628 -6.08 24.34 5.93
CA LEU A 628 -6.95 23.74 4.91
C LEU A 628 -6.20 23.07 3.76
N SER A 629 -5.00 23.53 3.46
CA SER A 629 -4.10 22.75 2.62
C SER A 629 -3.65 21.47 3.34
N GLY A 630 -3.69 21.41 4.68
CA GLY A 630 -3.09 20.33 5.47
C GLY A 630 -1.63 20.62 5.87
N CYS A 631 -1.17 21.85 5.62
CA CYS A 631 0.14 22.39 6.02
C CYS A 631 0.23 22.80 7.50
N SER A 632 -0.89 22.88 8.22
CA SER A 632 -0.84 22.99 9.66
C SER A 632 -0.25 21.67 10.18
N GLY A 633 0.97 21.71 10.71
CA GLY A 633 1.43 20.66 11.61
C GLY A 633 0.29 20.38 12.59
N THR A 634 -0.18 19.13 12.60
CA THR A 634 -1.12 18.55 13.58
C THR A 634 -1.79 19.56 14.53
N GLN A 635 -3.02 19.99 14.20
CA GLN A 635 -3.81 20.83 15.11
C GLN A 635 -3.99 20.21 16.50
N ASN A 636 -3.66 21.00 17.52
CA ASN A 636 -4.33 21.09 18.84
C ASN A 636 -4.57 19.80 19.63
N ARG A 637 -3.53 18.98 19.79
CA ARG A 637 -3.37 18.09 20.95
C ARG A 637 -2.02 18.36 21.54
N ASP A 638 -1.93 18.44 22.86
CA ASP A 638 -0.63 18.33 23.51
C ASP A 638 -0.16 16.88 23.24
N PRO A 639 0.88 16.67 22.41
CA PRO A 639 1.32 15.33 22.04
C PRO A 639 1.77 14.54 23.28
N CYS A 640 1.98 15.20 24.42
CA CYS A 640 2.43 14.62 25.67
C CYS A 640 1.28 14.40 26.68
N ASP A 641 0.04 14.40 26.20
CA ASP A 641 -1.19 14.30 27.01
C ASP A 641 -1.28 13.04 27.89
N ASP A 642 -0.68 11.90 27.45
CA ASP A 642 -0.55 10.67 28.24
C ASP A 642 0.84 10.55 28.87
N GLN A 643 1.05 11.33 29.93
CA GLN A 643 2.31 11.33 30.67
C GLN A 643 2.66 9.96 31.28
N CYS A 644 1.69 9.09 31.62
CA CYS A 644 2.05 7.74 32.11
C CYS A 644 2.66 6.92 30.98
N PHE A 645 2.05 6.87 29.79
CA PHE A 645 2.60 6.15 28.66
C PHE A 645 3.94 6.73 28.21
N HIS A 646 4.02 8.05 28.00
CA HIS A 646 5.23 8.73 27.52
C HIS A 646 6.33 8.87 28.58
N SER A 647 6.07 8.52 29.85
CA SER A 647 7.14 8.32 30.84
C SER A 647 7.93 7.03 30.58
N ARG A 648 7.35 6.05 29.88
CA ARG A 648 7.90 4.70 29.74
C ARG A 648 8.28 4.34 28.31
N TYR A 649 7.48 4.76 27.33
CA TYR A 649 7.62 4.41 25.93
C TYR A 649 7.65 5.64 25.02
N ARG A 650 8.35 5.50 23.89
CA ARG A 650 8.42 6.52 22.84
C ARG A 650 7.09 6.58 22.08
N THR A 651 6.73 7.77 21.60
CA THR A 651 5.74 7.88 20.51
C THR A 651 6.32 7.24 19.23
N TYR A 652 5.48 7.02 18.22
CA TYR A 652 5.97 6.54 16.91
C TYR A 652 6.62 7.64 16.08
N ASP A 653 6.16 8.89 16.26
CA ASP A 653 6.63 10.06 15.52
C ASP A 653 7.76 10.83 16.22
N GLY A 654 8.28 10.32 17.33
CA GLY A 654 9.37 10.92 18.09
C GLY A 654 8.98 12.13 18.95
N GLN A 655 7.73 12.59 18.90
CA GLN A 655 7.25 13.67 19.76
C GLN A 655 7.39 13.33 21.25
N CYS A 656 7.52 14.35 22.09
CA CYS A 656 7.65 14.23 23.55
C CYS A 656 8.90 13.49 24.03
N ASN A 657 9.89 13.25 23.17
CA ASN A 657 11.20 12.84 23.65
C ASN A 657 11.78 13.94 24.56
N ASN A 658 11.77 15.18 24.08
CA ASN A 658 12.07 16.35 24.88
C ASN A 658 10.79 16.97 25.44
N GLU A 659 10.69 17.11 26.76
CA GLU A 659 9.47 17.62 27.42
C GLU A 659 9.30 19.14 27.27
N GLN A 660 10.39 19.89 27.08
CA GLN A 660 10.38 21.35 26.90
C GLN A 660 10.21 21.75 25.43
N HIS A 661 10.75 20.92 24.54
CA HIS A 661 10.69 21.12 23.09
C HIS A 661 10.17 19.84 22.40
N PRO A 662 8.86 19.55 22.48
CA PRO A 662 8.28 18.26 22.05
C PRO A 662 8.54 17.85 20.60
N LEU A 663 8.92 18.78 19.73
CA LEU A 663 9.18 18.53 18.31
C LEU A 663 10.66 18.26 17.98
N TRP A 664 11.59 18.42 18.92
CA TRP A 664 13.01 18.13 18.66
C TRP A 664 13.22 16.64 18.38
N GLY A 665 13.68 16.35 17.17
CA GLY A 665 13.87 15.00 16.66
C GLY A 665 12.59 14.29 16.21
N ALA A 666 11.43 14.95 16.23
CA ALA A 666 10.18 14.38 15.75
C ALA A 666 10.18 14.27 14.21
N SER A 667 9.45 13.28 13.69
CA SER A 667 9.22 13.12 12.25
C SER A 667 8.41 14.27 11.66
N GLN A 668 8.53 14.47 10.35
CA GLN A 668 7.89 15.55 9.59
C GLN A 668 8.29 16.97 10.04
N THR A 669 9.49 17.12 10.59
CA THR A 669 10.07 18.41 10.98
C THR A 669 11.23 18.79 10.05
N HIS A 670 11.65 20.06 10.10
CA HIS A 670 12.77 20.54 9.30
C HIS A 670 14.10 19.96 9.81
N PHE A 671 15.07 19.79 8.91
CA PHE A 671 16.44 19.51 9.34
C PHE A 671 17.06 20.71 10.05
N ARG A 672 17.86 20.45 11.08
CA ARG A 672 18.65 21.50 11.75
C ARG A 672 19.77 22.00 10.83
N ARG A 673 20.09 23.29 10.87
CA ARG A 673 21.22 23.88 10.14
C ARG A 673 22.45 23.99 11.05
N LEU A 674 23.59 23.43 10.63
CA LEU A 674 24.89 23.67 11.29
C LEU A 674 25.47 25.04 10.90
N LEU A 675 25.22 25.43 9.65
CA LEU A 675 25.60 26.70 9.05
C LEU A 675 24.37 27.27 8.30
N PRO A 676 24.25 28.60 8.19
CA PRO A 676 23.19 29.22 7.39
C PRO A 676 23.19 28.73 5.93
N PRO A 677 22.02 28.50 5.32
CA PRO A 677 21.94 28.02 3.94
C PRO A 677 22.38 29.08 2.92
N ILE A 678 22.95 28.63 1.81
CA ILE A 678 23.34 29.48 0.67
C ILE A 678 22.47 29.16 -0.54
N TYR A 679 21.44 29.97 -0.75
CA TYR A 679 20.64 29.97 -1.97
C TYR A 679 21.12 31.05 -2.93
N GLU A 680 20.99 30.80 -4.23
CA GLU A 680 21.42 31.69 -5.30
C GLU A 680 20.72 33.05 -5.26
N ASN A 681 19.42 33.07 -4.96
CA ASN A 681 18.62 34.28 -4.75
C ASN A 681 18.52 34.70 -3.27
N GLY A 682 19.27 34.03 -2.39
CA GLY A 682 19.29 34.28 -0.96
C GLY A 682 18.22 33.57 -0.14
N PHE A 683 17.24 32.88 -0.73
CA PHE A 683 16.18 32.23 0.08
C PHE A 683 15.67 30.87 -0.41
N ASN A 684 15.62 30.58 -1.71
CA ASN A 684 15.08 29.30 -2.17
C ASN A 684 15.62 28.74 -3.50
N THR A 685 16.33 29.53 -4.32
CA THR A 685 16.89 29.06 -5.60
C THR A 685 18.20 28.32 -5.35
N PRO A 686 18.34 27.04 -5.70
CA PRO A 686 19.57 26.28 -5.51
C PRO A 686 20.78 26.95 -6.17
N VAL A 687 21.97 26.77 -5.59
CA VAL A 687 23.23 27.19 -6.22
C VAL A 687 23.49 26.38 -7.49
N GLY A 688 23.76 27.08 -8.59
CA GLY A 688 23.96 26.46 -9.91
C GLY A 688 22.66 26.29 -10.70
N TRP A 689 21.58 26.95 -10.27
CA TRP A 689 20.35 27.07 -11.04
C TRP A 689 20.58 27.88 -12.32
N ASN A 690 21.29 29.01 -12.21
CA ASN A 690 21.82 29.72 -13.37
C ASN A 690 23.22 29.19 -13.71
N PRO A 691 23.40 28.50 -14.86
CA PRO A 691 24.70 27.93 -15.23
C PRO A 691 25.78 28.97 -15.54
N ASP A 692 25.40 30.23 -15.79
CA ASP A 692 26.33 31.32 -16.09
C ASP A 692 26.77 32.11 -14.85
N LYS A 693 26.12 31.88 -13.69
CA LYS A 693 26.45 32.62 -12.47
C LYS A 693 27.83 32.22 -11.93
N LEU A 694 28.62 33.24 -11.60
CA LEU A 694 29.96 33.07 -11.05
C LEU A 694 29.93 33.09 -9.52
N TYR A 695 30.71 32.19 -8.94
CA TYR A 695 30.97 32.05 -7.51
C TYR A 695 32.49 32.09 -7.33
N PHE A 696 33.00 33.05 -6.55
CA PHE A 696 34.44 33.31 -6.46
C PHE A 696 35.13 33.49 -7.84
N GLY A 697 34.43 34.08 -8.81
CA GLY A 697 34.93 34.30 -10.17
C GLY A 697 34.81 33.10 -11.14
N TYR A 698 34.27 31.96 -10.69
CA TYR A 698 34.15 30.74 -11.50
C TYR A 698 32.72 30.20 -11.53
N ARG A 699 32.33 29.53 -12.62
CA ARG A 699 31.05 28.82 -12.71
C ARG A 699 31.06 27.60 -11.80
N LYS A 700 29.90 27.22 -11.25
CA LYS A 700 29.76 25.93 -10.57
C LYS A 700 29.87 24.79 -11.58
N PRO A 701 30.68 23.75 -11.34
CA PRO A 701 30.83 22.66 -12.28
C PRO A 701 29.54 21.83 -12.36
N ASN A 702 29.32 21.23 -13.54
CA ASN A 702 28.29 20.22 -13.72
C ASN A 702 28.55 19.03 -12.77
N ALA A 703 27.54 18.61 -12.00
CA ALA A 703 27.66 17.54 -11.01
C ALA A 703 28.06 16.18 -11.63
N ARG A 704 27.60 15.89 -12.85
CA ARG A 704 28.00 14.70 -13.63
C ARG A 704 29.46 14.77 -14.04
N ASN A 705 29.97 15.95 -14.38
CA ASN A 705 31.38 16.12 -14.70
C ASN A 705 32.26 15.86 -13.47
N VAL A 706 31.88 16.40 -12.30
CA VAL A 706 32.58 16.11 -11.04
C VAL A 706 32.54 14.61 -10.71
N SER A 707 31.40 13.95 -10.93
CA SER A 707 31.30 12.50 -10.78
C SER A 707 32.31 11.75 -11.66
N ARG A 708 32.30 11.99 -12.98
CA ARG A 708 33.17 11.29 -13.95
C ARG A 708 34.66 11.52 -13.70
N GLU A 709 35.04 12.76 -13.43
CA GLU A 709 36.46 13.16 -13.37
C GLU A 709 37.09 12.93 -11.99
N LEU A 710 36.32 13.09 -10.91
CA LEU A 710 36.84 13.01 -9.54
C LEU A 710 36.36 11.78 -8.76
N LEU A 711 35.07 11.44 -8.82
CA LEU A 711 34.45 10.52 -7.87
C LEU A 711 34.29 9.09 -8.37
N ARG A 712 34.16 8.88 -9.68
CA ARG A 712 33.97 7.58 -10.30
C ARG A 712 35.25 6.75 -10.27
N THR A 713 35.11 5.45 -10.04
CA THR A 713 36.17 4.46 -10.25
C THR A 713 35.62 3.16 -10.86
N ALA A 714 36.35 2.65 -11.86
CA ALA A 714 36.18 1.29 -12.36
C ALA A 714 36.99 0.26 -11.54
N TYR A 715 37.99 0.72 -10.78
CA TYR A 715 38.85 -0.12 -9.95
C TYR A 715 38.25 -0.31 -8.56
N ILE A 716 38.29 -1.54 -8.06
CA ILE A 716 37.67 -1.95 -6.80
C ILE A 716 38.68 -2.74 -5.97
N THR A 717 39.28 -2.09 -4.98
CA THR A 717 40.12 -2.74 -3.99
C THR A 717 39.27 -3.23 -2.80
N PRO A 718 39.33 -4.51 -2.41
CA PRO A 718 38.67 -5.00 -1.20
C PRO A 718 39.31 -4.45 0.09
N HIS A 719 38.49 -4.09 1.08
CA HIS A 719 39.00 -3.69 2.39
C HIS A 719 39.59 -4.89 3.14
N LYS A 720 40.76 -4.72 3.74
CA LYS A 720 41.49 -5.83 4.37
C LYS A 720 40.96 -6.24 5.75
N THR A 721 40.23 -5.36 6.42
CA THR A 721 39.84 -5.54 7.84
C THR A 721 38.34 -5.64 8.06
N TYR A 722 37.51 -5.09 7.17
CA TYR A 722 36.10 -4.86 7.45
C TYR A 722 35.23 -5.55 6.41
N SER A 723 34.17 -6.17 6.87
CA SER A 723 33.21 -6.90 6.03
C SER A 723 32.21 -5.95 5.38
N ALA A 724 31.49 -6.44 4.37
CA ALA A 724 30.40 -5.72 3.73
C ALA A 724 29.24 -5.39 4.72
N MET A 725 29.13 -6.12 5.84
CA MET A 725 28.16 -5.86 6.90
C MET A 725 28.37 -4.48 7.55
N LEU A 726 29.61 -3.97 7.61
CA LEU A 726 29.86 -2.64 8.15
C LEU A 726 29.19 -1.55 7.30
N MET A 727 29.28 -1.67 5.97
CA MET A 727 28.57 -0.78 5.04
C MET A 727 27.05 -0.94 5.18
N GLN A 728 26.57 -2.19 5.19
CA GLN A 728 25.14 -2.47 5.25
C GLN A 728 24.47 -1.94 6.52
N TRP A 729 25.15 -2.04 7.67
CA TRP A 729 24.66 -1.48 8.92
C TRP A 729 24.55 0.04 8.88
N GLY A 730 25.50 0.71 8.21
CA GLY A 730 25.42 2.15 7.99
C GLY A 730 24.16 2.56 7.23
N GLN A 731 23.85 1.88 6.13
CA GLN A 731 22.60 2.11 5.38
C GLN A 731 21.35 1.80 6.23
N PHE A 732 21.37 0.70 6.98
CA PHE A 732 20.24 0.32 7.83
C PHE A 732 19.95 1.34 8.93
N ILE A 733 20.99 1.94 9.53
CA ILE A 733 20.84 3.00 10.54
C ILE A 733 20.51 4.36 9.92
N ASP A 734 21.03 4.69 8.73
CA ASP A 734 20.62 5.90 7.97
C ASP A 734 19.11 5.94 7.79
N HIS A 735 18.52 4.79 7.43
CA HIS A 735 17.07 4.64 7.25
C HIS A 735 16.25 4.68 8.56
N ASP A 736 16.92 4.77 9.72
CA ASP A 736 16.28 5.00 11.03
C ASP A 736 16.41 6.46 11.48
N LEU A 737 17.24 7.27 10.80
CA LEU A 737 17.59 8.63 11.22
C LEU A 737 17.04 9.69 10.29
N ASP A 738 17.11 9.46 8.98
CA ASP A 738 16.58 10.41 8.01
C ASP A 738 15.98 9.82 6.73
N PHE A 739 14.92 10.49 6.28
CA PHE A 739 14.32 10.31 4.98
C PHE A 739 13.84 11.67 4.47
N ILE A 740 14.47 12.16 3.41
CA ILE A 740 14.15 13.46 2.85
C ILE A 740 12.88 13.34 2.00
N ALA A 741 11.86 14.16 2.29
CA ALA A 741 10.65 14.22 1.48
C ALA A 741 10.94 14.59 0.02
N THR A 742 10.52 13.75 -0.92
CA THR A 742 10.52 14.06 -2.36
C THR A 742 9.33 14.95 -2.71
N ALA A 743 9.49 15.79 -3.74
CA ALA A 743 8.35 16.48 -4.35
C ALA A 743 7.30 15.45 -4.78
N VAL A 744 6.01 15.75 -4.53
CA VAL A 744 4.92 14.84 -4.89
C VAL A 744 4.61 14.92 -6.37
N SER A 745 4.67 16.12 -6.93
CA SER A 745 4.56 16.32 -8.36
C SER A 745 5.91 16.08 -9.04
N ARG A 746 5.95 15.11 -9.97
CA ARG A 746 7.01 15.05 -11.00
C ARG A 746 6.86 16.15 -12.06
N HIS A 747 5.83 17.00 -11.95
CA HIS A 747 5.47 18.03 -12.91
C HIS A 747 5.79 19.41 -12.33
N ALA A 748 6.42 20.25 -13.12
CA ALA A 748 6.56 21.66 -12.84
C ALA A 748 5.20 22.32 -12.92
N PHE A 749 4.72 22.76 -11.77
CA PHE A 749 3.36 23.24 -11.59
C PHE A 749 2.98 24.36 -12.57
N ALA A 750 3.89 25.31 -12.82
CA ALA A 750 3.64 26.47 -13.67
C ALA A 750 3.62 26.18 -15.19
N THR A 751 4.22 25.07 -15.63
CA THR A 751 4.42 24.76 -17.06
C THR A 751 3.88 23.40 -17.48
N GLY A 752 3.53 22.53 -16.52
CA GLY A 752 3.18 21.13 -16.73
C GLY A 752 4.37 20.25 -17.14
N ALA A 753 5.61 20.76 -17.10
CA ALA A 753 6.79 20.03 -17.56
C ALA A 753 7.13 18.87 -16.62
N ILE A 754 7.32 17.67 -17.14
CA ILE A 754 7.70 16.50 -16.34
C ILE A 754 9.22 16.43 -16.21
N CYS A 755 9.76 16.20 -15.01
CA CYS A 755 11.20 16.27 -14.77
C CYS A 755 12.02 15.27 -15.60
N ASN A 756 11.47 14.11 -16.00
CA ASN A 756 12.15 13.19 -16.93
C ASN A 756 11.99 13.57 -18.42
N ARG A 757 11.28 14.66 -18.73
CA ARG A 757 10.98 15.15 -20.09
C ARG A 757 11.27 16.64 -20.27
N THR A 758 12.16 17.19 -19.46
CA THR A 758 12.72 18.53 -19.62
C THR A 758 14.14 18.52 -19.12
N CYS A 759 15.00 19.40 -19.62
CA CYS A 759 16.29 19.69 -19.00
C CYS A 759 16.37 21.15 -18.54
N GLU A 760 15.26 21.88 -18.64
CA GLU A 760 15.15 23.22 -18.09
C GLU A 760 14.99 23.14 -16.57
N ASN A 761 15.65 24.06 -15.88
CA ASN A 761 15.46 24.22 -14.44
C ASN A 761 14.11 24.89 -14.17
N LEU A 762 13.16 24.11 -13.66
CA LEU A 762 11.76 24.50 -13.45
C LEU A 762 11.30 23.87 -12.14
N ASN A 763 10.82 24.60 -11.14
CA ASN A 763 10.42 23.96 -9.87
C ASN A 763 9.28 22.92 -10.09
N PRO A 764 9.42 21.64 -9.68
CA PRO A 764 10.47 21.05 -8.84
C PRO A 764 11.63 20.35 -9.57
N CYS A 765 11.70 20.38 -10.90
CA CYS A 765 12.80 19.85 -11.72
C CYS A 765 14.09 20.69 -11.60
N PHE A 766 15.18 20.03 -11.19
CA PHE A 766 16.54 20.60 -11.14
C PHE A 766 17.55 19.58 -11.69
N ASN A 767 17.28 19.16 -12.93
CA ASN A 767 17.96 18.05 -13.61
C ASN A 767 19.46 18.30 -13.79
N ILE A 768 20.23 17.22 -13.92
CA ILE A 768 21.69 17.27 -14.08
C ILE A 768 22.01 17.14 -15.57
N PRO A 769 22.50 18.19 -16.25
CA PRO A 769 22.79 18.11 -17.68
C PRO A 769 23.87 17.06 -17.98
N LEU A 770 23.74 16.35 -19.09
CA LEU A 770 24.78 15.45 -19.60
C LEU A 770 25.82 16.24 -20.42
N LEU A 771 27.05 15.73 -20.46
CA LEU A 771 28.11 16.25 -21.31
C LEU A 771 27.95 15.72 -22.74
N GLU A 772 28.44 16.45 -23.76
CA GLU A 772 28.32 16.04 -25.17
C GLU A 772 28.95 14.66 -25.45
N ASP A 773 30.03 14.32 -24.74
CA ASP A 773 30.74 13.06 -24.84
C ASP A 773 30.21 11.97 -23.90
N ASP A 774 29.16 12.24 -23.11
CA ASP A 774 28.66 11.29 -22.12
C ASP A 774 27.95 10.11 -22.81
N PRO A 775 28.33 8.85 -22.52
CA PRO A 775 27.66 7.68 -23.12
C PRO A 775 26.15 7.64 -22.90
N LYS A 776 25.65 8.27 -21.83
CA LYS A 776 24.21 8.37 -21.53
C LYS A 776 23.44 9.23 -22.55
N MET A 777 24.13 10.08 -23.33
CA MET A 777 23.53 10.88 -24.41
C MET A 777 22.82 10.01 -25.45
N LEU A 778 23.30 8.79 -25.69
CA LEU A 778 22.73 7.87 -26.67
C LEU A 778 21.41 7.24 -26.22
N VAL A 779 21.13 7.23 -24.91
CA VAL A 779 19.94 6.59 -24.33
C VAL A 779 18.70 7.46 -24.52
N ASN A 780 18.85 8.77 -24.29
CA ASN A 780 17.76 9.75 -24.46
C ASN A 780 18.30 11.06 -25.04
N PRO A 781 18.55 11.13 -26.36
CA PRO A 781 19.14 12.31 -27.00
C PRO A 781 18.20 13.53 -26.97
N LYS A 782 16.90 13.31 -26.76
CA LYS A 782 15.89 14.38 -26.71
C LYS A 782 15.96 15.18 -25.40
N TYR A 783 16.30 14.51 -24.30
CA TYR A 783 16.41 15.11 -22.98
C TYR A 783 17.78 14.71 -22.39
N PRO A 784 18.86 15.42 -22.79
CA PRO A 784 20.22 15.08 -22.42
C PRO A 784 20.55 15.50 -20.98
N CYS A 785 19.82 14.96 -20.01
CA CYS A 785 20.01 15.19 -18.59
C CYS A 785 19.60 13.96 -17.77
N ILE A 786 20.20 13.83 -16.58
CA ILE A 786 19.76 12.88 -15.55
C ILE A 786 18.65 13.56 -14.76
N GLU A 787 17.52 12.88 -14.60
CA GLU A 787 16.38 13.42 -13.86
C GLU A 787 16.73 13.66 -12.39
N PHE A 788 16.29 14.80 -11.87
CA PHE A 788 16.47 15.18 -10.47
C PHE A 788 15.32 16.11 -10.04
N GLU A 789 14.63 15.67 -9.00
CA GLU A 789 13.55 16.42 -8.36
C GLU A 789 14.05 17.06 -7.07
N ARG A 790 13.73 18.34 -6.88
CA ARG A 790 13.98 19.06 -5.64
C ARG A 790 13.21 18.44 -4.49
N SER A 791 13.80 18.50 -3.31
CA SER A 791 13.15 18.04 -2.09
C SER A 791 12.00 18.97 -1.70
N SER A 792 10.94 18.40 -1.15
CA SER A 792 9.84 19.19 -0.59
C SER A 792 10.34 20.06 0.55
N ALA A 793 9.83 21.28 0.63
CA ALA A 793 10.10 22.17 1.74
C ALA A 793 9.07 22.02 2.85
N VAL A 794 9.46 22.45 4.05
CA VAL A 794 8.54 22.64 5.17
C VAL A 794 7.66 23.85 4.88
N CYS A 795 6.38 23.77 5.26
CA CYS A 795 5.39 24.83 5.06
C CYS A 795 5.90 26.18 5.59
N GLY A 796 5.70 27.26 4.83
CA GLY A 796 6.09 28.61 5.23
C GLY A 796 7.59 28.91 5.18
N SER A 797 8.38 28.00 4.59
CA SER A 797 9.82 28.19 4.36
C SER A 797 10.11 28.46 2.88
N GLY A 798 11.12 29.26 2.57
CA GLY A 798 11.51 29.52 1.18
C GLY A 798 10.62 30.51 0.45
N GLU A 799 9.92 31.37 1.19
CA GLU A 799 9.04 32.41 0.67
C GLU A 799 9.52 33.80 1.12
N THR A 800 9.41 34.78 0.23
CA THR A 800 9.53 36.20 0.59
C THR A 800 8.21 36.65 1.18
N SER A 801 7.97 36.40 2.46
CA SER A 801 6.73 36.88 3.08
C SER A 801 6.85 38.37 3.40
N LEU A 802 6.22 39.17 2.55
CA LEU A 802 5.92 40.57 2.83
C LEU A 802 5.08 40.73 4.12
N ILE A 803 4.31 39.69 4.51
CA ILE A 803 3.44 39.65 5.69
C ILE A 803 4.24 39.46 6.99
N TYR A 804 5.28 38.62 6.99
CA TYR A 804 6.16 38.43 8.15
C TYR A 804 7.28 39.49 8.22
N ARG A 805 7.41 40.34 7.20
CA ARG A 805 8.52 41.28 7.01
C ARG A 805 9.89 40.61 7.17
N GLN A 806 9.96 39.31 6.92
CA GLN A 806 11.12 38.46 7.12
C GLN A 806 11.18 37.42 6.00
N VAL A 807 12.34 37.30 5.38
CA VAL A 807 12.63 36.26 4.39
C VAL A 807 12.99 34.99 5.16
N THR A 808 12.23 33.92 4.97
CA THR A 808 12.57 32.60 5.54
C THR A 808 13.27 31.75 4.49
N TYR A 809 14.40 31.16 4.84
CA TYR A 809 15.09 30.23 3.95
C TYR A 809 14.22 29.00 3.69
N ARG A 810 14.34 28.41 2.50
CA ARG A 810 13.71 27.12 2.19
C ARG A 810 14.35 26.04 3.05
N GLU A 811 13.53 25.33 3.82
CA GLU A 811 13.98 24.26 4.69
C GLU A 811 13.41 22.91 4.25
N GLN A 812 14.27 21.90 4.16
CA GLN A 812 13.85 20.54 3.80
C GLN A 812 13.41 19.77 5.03
N MET A 813 12.57 18.76 4.80
CA MET A 813 11.92 18.01 5.85
C MET A 813 12.46 16.59 5.97
N ASN A 814 12.65 16.16 7.21
CA ASN A 814 12.81 14.75 7.56
C ASN A 814 11.43 14.12 7.77
N THR A 815 11.06 13.07 7.03
CA THR A 815 9.76 12.41 7.17
C THR A 815 9.75 11.32 8.25
N ILE A 816 10.90 10.97 8.81
CA ILE A 816 11.06 9.99 9.89
C ILE A 816 11.70 10.62 11.14
N THR A 817 11.71 9.88 12.25
CA THR A 817 12.27 10.35 13.52
C THR A 817 13.79 10.51 13.43
N SER A 818 14.38 11.38 14.27
CA SER A 818 15.83 11.60 14.30
C SER A 818 16.58 10.65 15.23
N PHE A 819 15.87 9.76 15.92
CA PHE A 819 16.44 8.89 16.96
C PHE A 819 16.78 7.53 16.36
N ILE A 820 17.76 6.83 16.93
CA ILE A 820 17.86 5.37 16.72
C ILE A 820 16.76 4.73 17.58
N ASP A 821 15.56 4.63 17.02
CA ASP A 821 14.35 4.15 17.68
C ASP A 821 13.60 3.06 16.89
N ALA A 822 14.28 2.44 15.93
CA ALA A 822 13.77 1.36 15.11
C ALA A 822 12.51 1.75 14.30
N SER A 823 12.33 3.04 13.97
CA SER A 823 11.34 3.52 13.01
C SER A 823 11.45 2.82 11.65
N GLY A 824 12.64 2.38 11.22
CA GLY A 824 12.79 1.54 10.02
C GLY A 824 12.11 0.16 10.12
N ILE A 825 11.76 -0.29 11.33
CA ILE A 825 11.06 -1.55 11.63
C ILE A 825 9.60 -1.30 12.01
N TYR A 826 9.34 -0.26 12.80
CA TYR A 826 8.03 0.01 13.42
C TYR A 826 7.23 1.15 12.75
N GLY A 827 7.84 1.87 11.82
CA GLY A 827 7.27 3.06 11.19
C GLY A 827 7.44 4.32 12.04
N SER A 828 7.19 5.48 11.41
CA SER A 828 7.28 6.80 12.05
C SER A 828 5.91 7.41 12.39
N THR A 829 4.82 6.67 12.16
CA THR A 829 3.46 7.09 12.50
C THR A 829 2.67 5.97 13.16
N GLU A 830 1.59 6.32 13.88
CA GLU A 830 0.66 5.32 14.43
C GLU A 830 0.04 4.42 13.35
N LYS A 831 -0.18 4.96 12.15
CA LYS A 831 -0.73 4.23 11.02
C LYS A 831 0.27 3.16 10.53
N ASP A 832 1.52 3.54 10.32
CA ASP A 832 2.57 2.61 9.88
C ASP A 832 2.70 1.46 10.88
N ALA A 833 2.77 1.79 12.18
CA ALA A 833 2.84 0.81 13.24
C ALA A 833 1.61 -0.12 13.25
N PHE A 834 0.42 0.41 13.07
CA PHE A 834 -0.81 -0.40 12.98
C PHE A 834 -0.77 -1.35 11.76
N ASP A 835 -0.31 -0.87 10.61
CA ASP A 835 -0.19 -1.62 9.38
C ASP A 835 0.93 -2.68 9.43
N LEU A 836 1.86 -2.62 10.37
CA LEU A 836 2.95 -3.58 10.56
C LEU A 836 2.68 -4.63 11.64
N ARG A 837 1.63 -4.48 12.45
CA ARG A 837 1.38 -5.33 13.63
C ARG A 837 0.41 -6.49 13.36
N GLU A 838 0.64 -7.61 14.04
CA GLU A 838 -0.38 -8.63 14.25
C GLU A 838 -1.32 -8.13 15.35
N LEU A 839 -2.57 -7.80 15.01
CA LEU A 839 -3.56 -7.22 15.94
C LEU A 839 -4.17 -8.25 16.90
N ASN A 840 -3.37 -9.23 17.31
CA ASN A 840 -3.72 -10.21 18.32
C ASN A 840 -3.48 -9.61 19.71
N PRO A 841 -4.51 -9.55 20.58
CA PRO A 841 -4.44 -8.85 21.85
C PRO A 841 -3.51 -9.50 22.88
N ASP A 842 -2.99 -10.71 22.64
CA ASP A 842 -2.22 -11.48 23.65
C ASP A 842 -0.77 -11.75 23.23
N ARG A 843 -0.33 -11.31 22.05
CA ARG A 843 0.96 -11.73 21.49
C ARG A 843 1.95 -10.62 21.22
N GLY A 844 1.48 -9.43 20.83
CA GLY A 844 2.34 -8.28 20.55
C GLY A 844 3.36 -8.53 19.44
N LEU A 845 2.98 -9.23 18.36
CA LEU A 845 3.86 -9.58 17.25
C LEU A 845 3.76 -8.57 16.10
N LEU A 846 4.80 -8.51 15.27
CA LEU A 846 4.75 -7.94 13.91
C LEU A 846 4.16 -8.96 12.93
N ARG A 847 3.36 -8.48 11.98
CA ARG A 847 2.72 -9.35 10.97
C ARG A 847 3.71 -9.78 9.89
N TYR A 848 3.40 -10.90 9.27
CA TYR A 848 4.09 -11.45 8.10
C TYR A 848 3.09 -12.20 7.24
N ASP A 849 3.35 -12.30 5.94
CA ASP A 849 2.43 -12.96 5.00
C ASP A 849 2.93 -14.33 4.55
N ILE A 850 4.25 -14.54 4.51
CA ILE A 850 4.90 -15.77 4.07
C ILE A 850 6.06 -16.15 4.98
N VAL A 851 6.48 -17.41 4.90
CA VAL A 851 7.60 -17.96 5.66
C VAL A 851 8.61 -18.64 4.73
N SER A 852 9.87 -18.70 5.15
CA SER A 852 10.94 -19.45 4.49
C SER A 852 10.73 -20.97 4.59
N ALA A 853 11.52 -21.75 3.86
CA ALA A 853 11.56 -23.21 4.01
C ALA A 853 11.89 -23.66 5.46
N ALA A 854 12.67 -22.86 6.20
CA ALA A 854 12.94 -23.06 7.63
C ALA A 854 11.77 -22.66 8.57
N ASN A 855 10.59 -22.34 8.02
CA ASN A 855 9.42 -21.85 8.74
C ASN A 855 9.67 -20.55 9.55
N LYS A 856 10.53 -19.65 9.03
CA LYS A 856 10.78 -18.34 9.63
C LYS A 856 10.11 -17.23 8.80
N PRO A 857 9.50 -16.22 9.43
CA PRO A 857 8.81 -15.13 8.74
C PRO A 857 9.69 -14.36 7.73
N TYR A 858 9.10 -13.96 6.61
CA TYR A 858 9.57 -12.79 5.84
C TYR A 858 8.78 -11.55 6.23
N LEU A 859 9.20 -10.38 5.72
CA LEU A 859 8.39 -9.16 5.79
C LEU A 859 7.02 -9.37 5.10
N PRO A 860 5.95 -8.69 5.54
CA PRO A 860 4.67 -8.69 4.83
C PRO A 860 4.79 -8.00 3.46
N PHE A 861 3.84 -8.21 2.56
CA PHE A 861 3.79 -7.52 1.28
C PHE A 861 3.03 -6.20 1.36
N GLU A 862 3.47 -5.23 0.56
CA GLU A 862 2.75 -3.99 0.34
C GLU A 862 1.46 -4.24 -0.46
N ARG A 863 0.34 -3.64 -0.05
CA ARG A 863 -0.97 -3.85 -0.69
C ARG A 863 -1.12 -3.06 -1.98
N ASP A 864 -0.64 -1.81 -1.98
CA ASP A 864 -0.82 -0.86 -3.09
C ASP A 864 0.39 -0.78 -4.03
N SER A 865 1.52 -1.41 -3.64
CA SER A 865 2.84 -1.56 -4.29
C SER A 865 3.35 -0.33 -5.06
N ALA A 866 4.56 0.15 -4.79
CA ALA A 866 5.25 1.03 -5.72
C ALA A 866 5.46 0.34 -7.10
N ILE A 867 5.64 1.12 -8.17
CA ILE A 867 5.92 0.63 -9.53
C ILE A 867 7.28 -0.09 -9.59
N ASP A 868 8.19 0.21 -8.65
CA ASP A 868 9.62 -0.11 -8.78
C ASP A 868 9.94 -1.61 -8.64
N CYS A 869 9.21 -2.37 -7.80
CA CYS A 869 9.35 -3.83 -7.74
C CYS A 869 8.53 -4.59 -8.80
N ARG A 870 7.69 -3.91 -9.61
CA ARG A 870 6.63 -4.54 -10.45
C ARG A 870 7.01 -4.82 -11.91
N ARG A 871 8.30 -4.77 -12.29
CA ARG A 871 8.71 -4.62 -13.71
C ARG A 871 9.24 -5.87 -14.44
N ASN A 872 9.19 -7.08 -13.87
CA ASN A 872 9.57 -8.31 -14.60
C ASN A 872 8.39 -9.29 -14.71
N TRP A 873 7.56 -9.13 -15.75
CA TRP A 873 6.31 -9.86 -15.97
C TRP A 873 6.48 -11.22 -16.69
N THR A 874 7.67 -11.81 -16.67
CA THR A 874 7.88 -13.14 -17.27
C THR A 874 7.40 -14.30 -16.39
N LEU A 875 7.05 -14.03 -15.13
CA LEU A 875 6.46 -15.00 -14.21
C LEU A 875 4.97 -14.71 -14.06
N ASN A 876 4.13 -15.74 -14.21
CA ASN A 876 2.66 -15.69 -14.10
C ASN A 876 2.10 -15.06 -12.80
N HIS A 877 2.94 -14.70 -11.81
CA HIS A 877 2.58 -14.04 -10.55
C HIS A 877 3.62 -12.94 -10.19
N PRO A 878 3.31 -11.63 -10.31
CA PRO A 878 4.26 -10.57 -9.96
C PRO A 878 4.51 -10.52 -8.43
N VAL A 879 5.77 -10.60 -8.03
CA VAL A 879 6.20 -10.42 -6.62
C VAL A 879 6.12 -8.94 -6.27
N ARG A 880 5.41 -8.60 -5.20
CA ARG A 880 5.27 -7.21 -4.70
C ARG A 880 6.48 -6.82 -3.85
N CYS A 881 6.69 -5.51 -3.67
CA CYS A 881 7.60 -5.03 -2.64
C CYS A 881 7.18 -5.53 -1.25
N PHE A 882 8.15 -5.75 -0.37
CA PHE A 882 7.90 -5.96 1.05
C PHE A 882 7.52 -4.64 1.74
N LEU A 883 6.68 -4.73 2.76
CA LEU A 883 6.33 -3.63 3.66
C LEU A 883 7.21 -3.72 4.92
N ALA A 884 7.80 -2.59 5.29
CA ALA A 884 8.58 -2.38 6.50
C ALA A 884 8.28 -0.97 7.06
N GLY A 885 8.86 -0.62 8.21
CA GLY A 885 8.75 0.74 8.77
C GLY A 885 9.35 1.83 7.88
N ASP A 886 10.32 1.45 7.03
CA ASP A 886 10.85 2.30 5.96
C ASP A 886 10.70 1.59 4.60
N PHE A 887 10.12 2.28 3.62
CA PHE A 887 9.83 1.70 2.30
C PHE A 887 11.10 1.35 1.49
N ARG A 888 12.22 2.04 1.77
CA ARG A 888 13.52 1.79 1.12
C ARG A 888 14.11 0.46 1.54
N ALA A 889 13.49 -0.30 2.45
CA ALA A 889 13.85 -1.69 2.74
C ALA A 889 14.02 -2.53 1.46
N ASN A 890 13.29 -2.22 0.39
CA ASN A 890 13.34 -2.91 -0.90
C ASN A 890 14.45 -2.43 -1.85
N GLU A 891 15.22 -1.41 -1.48
CA GLU A 891 16.22 -0.80 -2.35
C GLU A 891 17.20 -1.85 -2.86
N GLN A 892 17.65 -2.78 -2.01
CA GLN A 892 18.48 -3.93 -2.40
C GLN A 892 18.35 -5.12 -1.42
N LEU A 893 18.76 -6.31 -1.86
CA LEU A 893 18.44 -7.59 -1.19
C LEU A 893 19.11 -7.80 0.19
N GLY A 894 20.29 -7.25 0.40
CA GLY A 894 20.97 -7.20 1.70
C GLY A 894 20.19 -6.37 2.72
N LEU A 895 19.60 -5.25 2.32
CA LEU A 895 18.76 -4.43 3.17
C LEU A 895 17.46 -5.15 3.54
N ILE A 896 16.77 -5.78 2.57
CA ILE A 896 15.61 -6.65 2.84
C ILE A 896 15.97 -7.73 3.88
N SER A 897 17.16 -8.33 3.76
CA SER A 897 17.65 -9.34 4.69
C SER A 897 17.84 -8.78 6.11
N MET A 898 18.33 -7.55 6.24
CA MET A 898 18.47 -6.86 7.54
C MET A 898 17.11 -6.55 8.18
N HIS A 899 16.18 -5.95 7.45
CA HIS A 899 14.82 -5.71 7.96
C HIS A 899 14.13 -7.03 8.36
N THR A 900 14.34 -8.11 7.59
CA THR A 900 13.77 -9.42 7.89
C THR A 900 14.30 -9.99 9.21
N ILE A 901 15.61 -9.91 9.50
CA ILE A 901 16.14 -10.45 10.78
C ILE A 901 15.64 -9.66 12.00
N PHE A 902 15.39 -8.36 11.87
CA PHE A 902 14.87 -7.55 12.97
C PHE A 902 13.36 -7.72 13.20
N LEU A 903 12.58 -7.97 12.14
CA LEU A 903 11.20 -8.45 12.31
C LEU A 903 11.18 -9.78 13.09
N ARG A 904 12.09 -10.70 12.73
CA ARG A 904 12.22 -11.99 13.41
C ARG A 904 12.66 -11.82 14.86
N GLU A 905 13.59 -10.90 15.13
CA GLU A 905 14.06 -10.63 16.50
C GLU A 905 12.94 -10.09 17.38
N HIS A 906 12.15 -9.13 16.88
CA HIS A 906 10.94 -8.68 17.59
C HIS A 906 10.01 -9.86 17.90
N ASN A 907 9.65 -10.66 16.90
CA ASN A 907 8.71 -11.77 17.10
C ASN A 907 9.25 -12.86 18.04
N ARG A 908 10.56 -13.09 18.04
CA ARG A 908 11.25 -14.00 18.97
C ARG A 908 11.17 -13.47 20.41
N LEU A 909 11.59 -12.23 20.63
CA LEU A 909 11.57 -11.57 21.94
C LEU A 909 10.15 -11.46 22.49
N ALA A 910 9.16 -11.09 21.67
CA ALA A 910 7.75 -11.04 22.06
C ALA A 910 7.22 -12.42 22.49
N SER A 911 7.57 -13.46 21.73
CA SER A 911 7.18 -14.84 22.07
C SER A 911 7.83 -15.32 23.38
N GLU A 912 9.08 -14.95 23.64
CA GLU A 912 9.79 -15.30 24.88
C GLU A 912 9.28 -14.50 26.09
N LEU A 913 9.03 -13.19 25.92
CA LEU A 913 8.51 -12.33 26.96
C LEU A 913 7.09 -12.71 27.37
N ASN A 914 6.26 -13.09 26.39
CA ASN A 914 4.91 -13.62 26.65
C ASN A 914 4.95 -14.92 27.47
N LYS A 915 5.88 -15.83 27.15
CA LYS A 915 6.10 -17.05 27.95
C LYS A 915 6.60 -16.75 29.36
N LEU A 916 7.44 -15.72 29.51
CA LEU A 916 8.00 -15.32 30.79
C LEU A 916 6.97 -14.64 31.70
N ASN A 917 6.02 -13.92 31.11
CA ASN A 917 5.00 -13.14 31.80
C ASN A 917 3.58 -13.47 31.28
N PRO A 918 3.07 -14.68 31.54
CA PRO A 918 1.75 -15.11 31.10
C PRO A 918 0.67 -14.29 31.83
N GLY A 919 0.16 -13.25 31.17
CA GLY A 919 -0.80 -12.30 31.76
C GLY A 919 -0.60 -10.85 31.33
N LEU A 920 0.53 -10.51 30.70
CA LEU A 920 0.68 -9.24 30.00
C LEU A 920 -0.15 -9.25 28.72
N ASP A 921 -0.78 -8.11 28.42
CA ASP A 921 -1.47 -7.91 27.15
C ASP A 921 -0.46 -7.67 26.01
N GLY A 922 -0.91 -7.88 24.78
CA GLY A 922 -0.13 -7.76 23.56
C GLY A 922 0.35 -6.35 23.25
N GLU A 923 -0.30 -5.29 23.74
CA GLU A 923 0.21 -3.92 23.60
C GLU A 923 1.43 -3.75 24.51
N THR A 924 1.33 -4.17 25.77
CA THR A 924 2.45 -4.12 26.72
C THR A 924 3.64 -4.96 26.23
N ILE A 925 3.40 -6.18 25.74
CA ILE A 925 4.45 -7.03 25.14
C ILE A 925 5.10 -6.33 23.94
N PHE A 926 4.29 -5.80 23.02
CA PHE A 926 4.79 -5.11 21.84
C PHE A 926 5.69 -3.92 22.22
N GLN A 927 5.26 -3.07 23.15
CA GLN A 927 6.01 -1.88 23.55
C GLN A 927 7.30 -2.21 24.31
N GLU A 928 7.29 -3.22 25.19
CA GLU A 928 8.50 -3.67 25.88
C GLU A 928 9.50 -4.27 24.91
N VAL A 929 9.05 -5.08 23.95
CA VAL A 929 9.93 -5.67 22.93
C VAL A 929 10.47 -4.61 21.98
N ARG A 930 9.61 -3.68 21.53
CA ARG A 930 10.05 -2.50 20.75
C ARG A 930 11.16 -1.76 21.49
N LYS A 931 10.98 -1.50 22.79
CA LYS A 931 11.99 -0.85 23.64
C LYS A 931 13.30 -1.65 23.74
N ILE A 932 13.23 -2.98 23.83
CA ILE A 932 14.42 -3.85 23.84
C ILE A 932 15.15 -3.77 22.49
N VAL A 933 14.45 -3.98 21.36
CA VAL A 933 15.06 -3.93 20.02
C VAL A 933 15.73 -2.57 19.76
N ILE A 934 15.12 -1.47 20.21
CA ILE A 934 15.73 -0.13 20.15
C ILE A 934 17.07 -0.10 20.91
N ALA A 935 17.10 -0.65 22.11
CA ALA A 935 18.32 -0.72 22.91
C ALA A 935 19.41 -1.58 22.24
N GLU A 936 19.02 -2.67 21.56
CA GLU A 936 19.94 -3.50 20.77
C GLU A 936 20.55 -2.71 19.61
N LEU A 937 19.75 -1.96 18.85
CA LEU A 937 20.24 -1.10 17.76
C LEU A 937 21.18 0.00 18.28
N GLN A 938 20.79 0.69 19.35
CA GLN A 938 21.62 1.72 19.98
C GLN A 938 22.95 1.16 20.48
N HIS A 939 22.90 0.01 21.16
CA HIS A 939 24.09 -0.67 21.68
C HIS A 939 25.04 -1.11 20.56
N ILE A 940 24.55 -1.83 19.55
CA ILE A 940 25.37 -2.29 18.41
C ILE A 940 25.97 -1.08 17.68
N THR A 941 25.18 -0.02 17.46
CA THR A 941 25.66 1.16 16.74
C THR A 941 26.78 1.88 17.48
N PHE A 942 26.61 2.18 18.77
CA PHE A 942 27.60 2.97 19.51
C PHE A 942 28.79 2.16 20.03
N GLN A 943 28.62 0.86 20.31
CA GLN A 943 29.70 0.04 20.88
C GLN A 943 30.47 -0.74 19.82
N HIS A 944 29.81 -1.19 18.76
CA HIS A 944 30.43 -2.08 17.77
C HIS A 944 30.69 -1.42 16.42
N TRP A 945 29.79 -0.56 15.94
CA TRP A 945 29.88 -0.01 14.58
C TRP A 945 30.58 1.35 14.52
N LEU A 946 30.08 2.36 15.23
CA LEU A 946 30.54 3.75 15.13
C LEU A 946 32.04 3.94 15.47
N PRO A 947 32.63 3.23 16.46
CA PRO A 947 34.07 3.28 16.69
C PRO A 947 34.93 2.76 15.52
N LYS A 948 34.38 1.87 14.66
CA LYS A 948 35.08 1.38 13.45
C LYS A 948 34.97 2.37 12.29
N VAL A 949 33.87 3.13 12.25
CA VAL A 949 33.66 4.18 11.24
C VAL A 949 34.56 5.40 11.51
N LEU A 950 34.51 5.93 12.74
CA LEU A 950 35.29 7.10 13.12
C LEU A 950 36.77 6.79 13.36
N GLY A 951 37.08 5.52 13.69
CA GLY A 951 38.32 5.15 14.37
C GLY A 951 38.18 5.32 15.88
N LYS A 952 38.71 4.37 16.66
CA LYS A 952 38.50 4.30 18.12
C LYS A 952 38.98 5.55 18.85
N GLU A 953 40.17 6.05 18.51
CA GLU A 953 40.76 7.25 19.12
C GLU A 953 39.88 8.48 18.87
N GLN A 954 39.38 8.62 17.64
CA GLN A 954 38.55 9.76 17.23
C GLN A 954 37.15 9.66 17.84
N PHE A 955 36.59 8.46 17.94
CA PHE A 955 35.35 8.20 18.68
C PHE A 955 35.48 8.63 20.14
N ASP A 956 36.56 8.22 20.82
CA ASP A 956 36.80 8.56 22.22
C ASP A 956 36.97 10.08 22.41
N ARG A 957 37.64 10.74 21.47
CA ARG A 957 37.87 12.18 21.50
C ARG A 957 36.62 13.01 21.19
N LEU A 958 35.85 12.63 20.17
CA LEU A 958 34.75 13.46 19.64
C LEU A 958 33.40 13.14 20.28
N ILE A 959 33.16 11.90 20.69
CA ILE A 959 31.88 11.44 21.26
C ILE A 959 32.05 11.09 22.74
N GLY A 960 33.12 10.37 23.10
CA GLY A 960 33.44 9.98 24.47
C GLY A 960 32.39 9.08 25.14
N MET A 961 32.50 8.93 26.45
CA MET A 961 31.54 8.17 27.25
C MET A 961 30.23 8.94 27.43
N TYR A 962 29.12 8.21 27.58
CA TYR A 962 27.82 8.81 27.87
C TYR A 962 27.81 9.42 29.28
N THR A 963 27.45 10.71 29.38
CA THR A 963 27.43 11.46 30.65
C THR A 963 26.03 11.67 31.23
N GLY A 964 24.98 11.18 30.54
CA GLY A 964 23.59 11.41 30.93
C GLY A 964 22.81 12.24 29.92
N TYR A 965 21.48 12.23 30.06
CA TYR A 965 20.55 12.96 29.20
C TYR A 965 20.62 14.47 29.43
N GLN A 966 20.69 15.23 28.35
CA GLN A 966 20.82 16.69 28.34
C GLN A 966 19.60 17.31 27.62
N PRO A 967 18.57 17.78 28.37
CA PRO A 967 17.32 18.26 27.78
C PRO A 967 17.43 19.59 27.01
N TRP A 968 18.56 20.29 27.08
CA TRP A 968 18.80 21.52 26.30
C TRP A 968 19.46 21.25 24.93
N LEU A 969 19.83 20.00 24.64
CA LEU A 969 20.36 19.63 23.33
C LEU A 969 19.22 19.30 22.37
N ASP A 970 19.25 19.94 21.21
CA ASP A 970 18.42 19.56 20.06
C ASP A 970 18.94 18.28 19.41
N SER A 971 18.09 17.25 19.35
CA SER A 971 18.33 15.92 18.76
C SER A 971 18.10 15.87 17.25
N THR A 972 17.52 16.90 16.65
CA THR A 972 17.14 16.94 15.24
C THR A 972 18.33 16.66 14.32
N ILE A 973 18.13 15.78 13.32
CA ILE A 973 19.15 15.53 12.29
C ILE A 973 19.51 16.83 11.59
N SER A 974 20.81 17.09 11.43
CA SER A 974 21.30 18.23 10.69
C SER A 974 21.26 18.00 9.19
N ASN A 975 20.96 19.05 8.44
CA ASN A 975 20.85 18.99 6.98
C ASN A 975 22.17 18.51 6.37
N ALA A 976 23.32 19.00 6.85
CA ALA A 976 24.65 18.59 6.39
C ALA A 976 24.96 17.10 6.66
N PHE A 977 24.42 16.52 7.74
CA PHE A 977 24.55 15.10 8.04
C PHE A 977 23.79 14.24 7.01
N ALA A 978 22.48 14.47 6.87
CA ALA A 978 21.56 13.70 6.01
C ALA A 978 21.89 13.82 4.50
N THR A 979 22.31 15.01 4.08
CA THR A 979 22.51 15.30 2.65
C THR A 979 23.91 15.04 2.13
N ALA A 980 24.92 15.01 3.01
CA ALA A 980 26.31 14.90 2.59
C ALA A 980 27.12 13.95 3.48
N ALA A 981 27.27 14.24 4.78
CA ALA A 981 28.28 13.57 5.59
C ALA A 981 28.00 12.07 5.75
N PHE A 982 26.76 11.67 6.09
CA PHE A 982 26.43 10.26 6.34
C PHE A 982 26.36 9.42 5.05
N ARG A 983 26.30 10.09 3.89
CA ARG A 983 26.39 9.47 2.56
C ARG A 983 27.81 9.01 2.18
N PHE A 984 28.80 9.16 3.06
CA PHE A 984 30.13 8.56 2.88
C PHE A 984 30.05 7.04 2.66
N GLY A 985 29.00 6.39 3.18
CA GLY A 985 28.74 4.96 3.02
C GLY A 985 28.74 4.50 1.56
N HIS A 986 28.36 5.39 0.62
CA HIS A 986 28.41 5.10 -0.82
C HIS A 986 29.82 4.75 -1.32
N THR A 987 30.87 5.22 -0.65
CA THR A 987 32.27 4.88 -0.97
C THR A 987 32.66 3.44 -0.57
N LEU A 988 31.86 2.81 0.29
CA LEU A 988 32.09 1.45 0.84
C LEU A 988 31.36 0.35 0.07
N VAL A 989 30.46 0.73 -0.85
CA VAL A 989 29.57 -0.20 -1.56
C VAL A 989 30.34 -1.00 -2.60
N ASN A 990 30.16 -2.32 -2.57
CA ASN A 990 30.67 -3.22 -3.59
C ASN A 990 29.81 -3.16 -4.87
N PRO A 991 30.39 -3.33 -6.07
CA PRO A 991 29.62 -3.41 -7.33
C PRO A 991 28.83 -4.72 -7.47
N ILE A 992 29.07 -5.69 -6.58
CA ILE A 992 28.40 -6.97 -6.55
C ILE A 992 27.89 -7.23 -5.14
N LEU A 993 26.72 -7.87 -5.06
CA LEU A 993 26.21 -8.43 -3.82
C LEU A 993 26.61 -9.90 -3.75
N TYR A 994 27.50 -10.20 -2.80
CA TYR A 994 27.99 -11.55 -2.56
C TYR A 994 26.85 -12.44 -2.04
N ARG A 995 26.78 -13.66 -2.56
CA ARG A 995 25.83 -14.69 -2.14
C ARG A 995 26.59 -15.98 -1.87
N LEU A 996 26.64 -16.40 -0.61
CA LEU A 996 27.52 -17.47 -0.15
C LEU A 996 26.73 -18.65 0.46
N GLY A 997 27.14 -19.87 0.10
CA GLY A 997 26.63 -21.11 0.68
C GLY A 997 27.11 -21.34 2.11
N GLU A 998 26.71 -22.47 2.69
CA GLU A 998 27.15 -22.87 4.04
C GLU A 998 28.66 -23.14 4.14
N ASP A 999 29.29 -23.49 3.01
CA ASP A 999 30.73 -23.68 2.85
C ASP A 999 31.49 -22.35 2.61
N PHE A 1000 30.79 -21.22 2.64
CA PHE A 1000 31.30 -19.88 2.29
C PHE A 1000 31.81 -19.76 0.84
N ALA A 1001 31.49 -20.73 -0.03
CA ALA A 1001 31.69 -20.61 -1.46
C ALA A 1001 30.50 -19.89 -2.10
N PRO A 1002 30.63 -19.34 -3.33
CA PRO A 1002 29.48 -18.83 -4.07
C PRO A 1002 28.38 -19.90 -4.22
N ILE A 1003 27.12 -19.53 -4.01
CA ILE A 1003 25.99 -20.43 -4.31
C ILE A 1003 25.95 -20.79 -5.81
N LYS A 1004 25.20 -21.83 -6.20
CA LYS A 1004 25.11 -22.29 -7.60
C LYS A 1004 24.69 -21.18 -8.58
N GLN A 1005 23.84 -20.26 -8.14
CA GLN A 1005 23.37 -19.11 -8.91
C GLN A 1005 24.42 -17.98 -9.03
N GLY A 1006 25.59 -18.13 -8.40
CA GLY A 1006 26.67 -17.15 -8.37
C GLY A 1006 26.37 -15.92 -7.52
N HIS A 1007 27.23 -14.89 -7.62
CA HIS A 1007 26.94 -13.56 -7.08
C HIS A 1007 25.97 -12.81 -8.00
N ILE A 1008 25.44 -11.68 -7.53
CA ILE A 1008 24.58 -10.81 -8.35
C ILE A 1008 25.22 -9.42 -8.46
N SER A 1009 25.10 -8.79 -9.63
CA SER A 1009 25.52 -7.40 -9.81
C SER A 1009 24.64 -6.48 -8.94
N LEU A 1010 25.18 -5.35 -8.48
CA LEU A 1010 24.38 -4.43 -7.68
C LEU A 1010 23.19 -3.88 -8.47
N ARG A 1011 23.38 -3.58 -9.77
CA ARG A 1011 22.31 -3.11 -10.67
C ARG A 1011 21.12 -4.07 -10.75
N ASP A 1012 21.36 -5.38 -10.72
CA ASP A 1012 20.30 -6.39 -10.83
C ASP A 1012 19.66 -6.70 -9.46
N ALA A 1013 20.35 -6.35 -8.37
CA ALA A 1013 19.88 -6.52 -7.00
C ALA A 1013 18.91 -5.40 -6.55
N PHE A 1014 18.86 -4.28 -7.27
CA PHE A 1014 17.97 -3.17 -6.92
C PHE A 1014 16.49 -3.52 -7.14
N PHE A 1015 15.65 -3.27 -6.13
CA PHE A 1015 14.19 -3.50 -6.18
C PHE A 1015 13.79 -4.89 -6.68
N ALA A 1016 14.54 -5.93 -6.27
CA ALA A 1016 14.45 -7.28 -6.82
C ALA A 1016 13.97 -8.36 -5.83
N PRO A 1017 12.85 -8.16 -5.07
CA PRO A 1017 12.40 -9.13 -4.05
C PRO A 1017 12.16 -10.54 -4.60
N GLU A 1018 11.86 -10.68 -5.90
CA GLU A 1018 11.73 -11.95 -6.60
C GLU A 1018 13.01 -12.80 -6.56
N VAL A 1019 14.19 -12.16 -6.58
CA VAL A 1019 15.48 -12.84 -6.52
C VAL A 1019 15.70 -13.44 -5.13
N LEU A 1020 15.31 -12.71 -4.08
CA LEU A 1020 15.39 -13.20 -2.71
C LEU A 1020 14.43 -14.37 -2.49
N LEU A 1021 13.18 -14.26 -2.96
CA LEU A 1021 12.19 -15.34 -2.83
C LEU A 1021 12.54 -16.59 -3.63
N SER A 1022 13.05 -16.45 -4.86
CA SER A 1022 13.51 -17.58 -5.68
C SER A 1022 14.75 -18.26 -5.11
N THR A 1023 15.58 -17.54 -4.36
CA THR A 1023 16.68 -18.12 -3.58
C THR A 1023 16.17 -18.96 -2.40
N GLY A 1024 14.99 -18.64 -1.87
CA GLY A 1024 14.28 -19.39 -0.83
C GLY A 1024 14.76 -19.14 0.61
N SER A 1025 15.84 -18.36 0.79
CA SER A 1025 16.44 -18.02 2.09
C SER A 1025 17.18 -16.68 2.05
N ILE A 1026 17.22 -15.98 3.19
CA ILE A 1026 18.04 -14.76 3.37
C ILE A 1026 19.51 -15.07 3.70
N ASP A 1027 19.81 -16.31 4.09
CA ASP A 1027 21.14 -16.69 4.59
C ASP A 1027 22.28 -16.43 3.59
N PRO A 1028 22.14 -16.68 2.27
CA PRO A 1028 23.23 -16.42 1.34
C PRO A 1028 23.65 -14.96 1.29
N TYR A 1029 22.70 -14.04 1.45
CA TYR A 1029 22.93 -12.61 1.49
C TYR A 1029 23.59 -12.20 2.81
N LEU A 1030 23.09 -12.71 3.95
CA LEU A 1030 23.70 -12.46 5.26
C LEU A 1030 25.15 -12.95 5.30
N ARG A 1031 25.44 -14.18 4.83
CA ARG A 1031 26.82 -14.69 4.71
C ARG A 1031 27.66 -13.81 3.80
N GLY A 1032 27.12 -13.40 2.65
CA GLY A 1032 27.78 -12.45 1.76
C GLY A 1032 28.16 -11.15 2.45
N LEU A 1033 27.29 -10.61 3.30
CA LEU A 1033 27.55 -9.38 4.04
C LEU A 1033 28.65 -9.55 5.09
N PHE A 1034 28.58 -10.56 5.97
CA PHE A 1034 29.57 -10.68 7.04
C PHE A 1034 30.87 -11.38 6.62
N ALA A 1035 30.86 -12.22 5.58
CA ALA A 1035 32.04 -13.00 5.18
C ALA A 1035 32.80 -12.39 3.98
N ALA A 1036 32.18 -11.50 3.19
CA ALA A 1036 32.89 -10.79 2.13
C ALA A 1036 33.43 -9.44 2.63
N PRO A 1037 34.56 -8.96 2.08
CA PRO A 1037 35.08 -7.64 2.40
C PRO A 1037 34.18 -6.55 1.81
N MET A 1038 34.07 -5.41 2.49
CA MET A 1038 33.52 -4.20 1.85
C MET A 1038 34.51 -3.63 0.83
N LYS A 1039 34.06 -2.69 -0.01
CA LYS A 1039 34.98 -1.93 -0.87
C LYS A 1039 35.86 -1.02 0.00
N ASN A 1040 37.14 -0.93 -0.31
CA ASN A 1040 38.06 0.00 0.33
C ASN A 1040 37.76 1.43 -0.15
N PRO A 1041 37.44 2.39 0.73
CA PRO A 1041 37.26 3.77 0.35
C PRO A 1041 38.65 4.41 0.31
N THR A 1042 39.29 4.52 -0.86
CA THR A 1042 40.55 5.28 -0.99
C THR A 1042 40.25 6.64 -1.61
N SER A 1043 41.17 7.61 -1.49
CA SER A 1043 41.01 8.93 -2.14
C SER A 1043 41.01 8.86 -3.66
N ARG A 1044 41.42 7.72 -4.25
CA ARG A 1044 41.45 7.47 -5.70
C ARG A 1044 40.35 6.52 -6.18
N GLU A 1045 39.77 5.73 -5.29
CA GLU A 1045 38.70 4.78 -5.57
C GLU A 1045 37.50 5.14 -4.70
N LEU A 1046 36.68 6.11 -5.13
CA LEU A 1046 35.56 6.62 -4.34
C LEU A 1046 34.27 5.82 -4.62
N LEU A 1047 33.50 6.12 -5.68
CA LEU A 1047 32.25 5.41 -6.00
C LEU A 1047 32.41 4.52 -7.23
N ASN A 1048 31.84 3.32 -7.17
CA ASN A 1048 31.93 2.33 -8.24
C ASN A 1048 30.92 2.59 -9.38
N ASP A 1049 31.22 2.07 -10.57
CA ASP A 1049 30.40 2.29 -11.78
C ASP A 1049 28.95 1.78 -11.68
N GLN A 1050 28.63 0.83 -10.80
CA GLN A 1050 27.23 0.41 -10.62
C GLN A 1050 26.39 1.51 -9.96
N LEU A 1051 27.01 2.39 -9.17
CA LEU A 1051 26.36 3.53 -8.52
C LEU A 1051 26.39 4.81 -9.37
N THR A 1052 27.42 5.00 -10.21
CA THR A 1052 27.56 6.23 -11.02
C THR A 1052 27.03 6.06 -12.45
N GLU A 1053 26.97 4.84 -12.98
CA GLU A 1053 26.54 4.59 -14.36
C GLU A 1053 25.25 3.79 -14.47
N SER A 1054 24.92 2.95 -13.48
CA SER A 1054 23.80 1.99 -13.58
C SER A 1054 22.78 2.09 -12.45
N LEU A 1055 22.79 3.17 -11.65
CA LEU A 1055 21.91 3.29 -10.49
C LEU A 1055 20.45 3.24 -10.93
N PHE A 1056 19.70 2.32 -10.30
CA PHE A 1056 18.26 2.12 -10.50
C PHE A 1056 17.83 2.02 -11.97
N ASN A 1057 18.68 1.43 -12.82
CA ASN A 1057 18.40 1.22 -14.25
C ASN A 1057 17.14 0.37 -14.52
N ARG A 1058 16.62 -0.35 -13.51
CA ARG A 1058 15.33 -1.06 -13.60
C ARG A 1058 14.12 -0.13 -13.40
N ALA A 1059 14.31 0.99 -12.71
CA ALA A 1059 13.25 1.93 -12.33
C ALA A 1059 13.21 3.22 -13.19
N HIS A 1060 14.35 3.62 -13.78
CA HIS A 1060 14.47 4.88 -14.52
C HIS A 1060 14.81 4.68 -16.01
N ASP A 1061 14.30 5.57 -16.87
CA ASP A 1061 14.53 5.54 -18.32
C ASP A 1061 16.01 5.79 -18.67
N VAL A 1062 16.64 6.72 -17.94
CA VAL A 1062 18.08 6.95 -17.96
C VAL A 1062 18.61 6.53 -16.60
N ALA A 1063 19.56 5.58 -16.59
CA ALA A 1063 20.18 5.16 -15.35
C ALA A 1063 20.83 6.35 -14.63
N LEU A 1064 20.59 6.45 -13.33
CA LEU A 1064 21.00 7.58 -12.51
C LEU A 1064 22.51 7.52 -12.18
N ASP A 1065 23.02 8.62 -11.61
CA ASP A 1065 24.38 8.73 -11.08
C ASP A 1065 24.30 9.19 -9.61
N LEU A 1066 24.59 8.30 -8.66
CA LEU A 1066 24.47 8.58 -7.24
C LEU A 1066 25.45 9.66 -6.77
N ALA A 1067 26.66 9.73 -7.34
CA ALA A 1067 27.64 10.76 -6.97
C ALA A 1067 27.15 12.14 -7.40
N ALA A 1068 26.68 12.24 -8.66
CA ALA A 1068 26.13 13.48 -9.20
C ALA A 1068 24.87 13.92 -8.44
N ILE A 1069 23.98 12.98 -8.09
CA ILE A 1069 22.78 13.23 -7.28
C ILE A 1069 23.15 13.76 -5.88
N ASN A 1070 24.19 13.24 -5.23
CA ASN A 1070 24.60 13.73 -3.91
C ASN A 1070 25.12 15.18 -3.97
N ILE A 1071 25.88 15.52 -5.01
CA ILE A 1071 26.31 16.91 -5.24
C ILE A 1071 25.10 17.82 -5.51
N GLN A 1072 24.22 17.39 -6.43
CA GLN A 1072 23.04 18.17 -6.81
C GLN A 1072 22.07 18.34 -5.62
N ARG A 1073 21.91 17.32 -4.77
CA ARG A 1073 21.11 17.37 -3.54
C ARG A 1073 21.69 18.33 -2.51
N GLY A 1074 23.01 18.37 -2.36
CA GLY A 1074 23.67 19.37 -1.50
C GLY A 1074 23.39 20.81 -1.97
N ARG A 1075 23.36 21.03 -3.30
CA ARG A 1075 23.01 22.33 -3.90
C ARG A 1075 21.54 22.68 -3.75
N ASP A 1076 20.63 21.72 -3.98
CA ASP A 1076 19.18 21.85 -3.76
C ASP A 1076 18.87 22.24 -2.31
N HIS A 1077 19.56 21.61 -1.36
CA HIS A 1077 19.44 21.90 0.07
C HIS A 1077 20.24 23.12 0.53
N ALA A 1078 20.89 23.85 -0.39
CA ALA A 1078 21.67 25.04 -0.09
C ALA A 1078 22.73 24.84 1.01
N LEU A 1079 23.43 23.70 0.98
CA LEU A 1079 24.57 23.50 1.86
C LEU A 1079 25.70 24.49 1.49
N PRO A 1080 26.33 25.13 2.48
CA PRO A 1080 27.60 25.80 2.27
C PRO A 1080 28.68 24.88 1.70
N GLY A 1081 29.69 25.50 1.06
CA GLY A 1081 30.83 24.77 0.50
C GLY A 1081 31.65 24.04 1.57
N TYR A 1082 32.42 23.05 1.12
CA TYR A 1082 33.28 22.22 1.95
C TYR A 1082 34.19 23.02 2.91
N VAL A 1083 34.78 24.12 2.43
CA VAL A 1083 35.68 24.98 3.22
C VAL A 1083 34.98 25.60 4.44
N GLU A 1084 33.70 25.97 4.33
CA GLU A 1084 32.96 26.55 5.46
C GLU A 1084 32.73 25.54 6.58
N PHE A 1085 32.46 24.28 6.22
CA PHE A 1085 32.33 23.21 7.21
C PHE A 1085 33.67 22.85 7.86
N ARG A 1086 34.79 22.96 7.15
CA ARG A 1086 36.12 22.84 7.77
C ARG A 1086 36.33 23.91 8.84
N ARG A 1087 36.02 25.17 8.53
CA ARG A 1087 36.10 26.28 9.48
C ARG A 1087 35.20 26.05 10.68
N TRP A 1088 33.96 25.63 10.46
CA TRP A 1088 33.01 25.30 11.53
C TRP A 1088 33.52 24.16 12.43
N CYS A 1089 34.14 23.15 11.85
CA CYS A 1089 34.78 22.05 12.58
C CYS A 1089 36.10 22.43 13.27
N ASN A 1090 36.51 23.70 13.23
CA ASN A 1090 37.78 24.20 13.74
C ASN A 1090 38.99 23.42 13.19
N LEU A 1091 38.93 23.09 11.89
CA LEU A 1091 40.02 22.45 11.14
C LEU A 1091 40.86 23.49 10.42
N SER A 1092 41.98 23.06 9.83
CA SER A 1092 42.88 23.95 9.09
C SER A 1092 42.13 24.77 8.04
N LEU A 1093 42.40 26.09 8.06
CA LEU A 1093 41.83 27.07 7.16
C LEU A 1093 42.30 26.80 5.72
N VAL A 1094 41.39 26.91 4.76
CA VAL A 1094 41.67 26.78 3.34
C VAL A 1094 41.22 28.06 2.66
N GLU A 1095 42.16 28.83 2.12
CA GLU A 1095 41.90 30.03 1.33
C GLU A 1095 42.37 29.84 -0.11
N ASN A 1096 43.42 29.05 -0.31
CA ASN A 1096 44.01 28.77 -1.62
C ASN A 1096 44.26 27.26 -1.81
N TRP A 1097 44.73 26.87 -3.00
CA TRP A 1097 44.96 25.47 -3.36
C TRP A 1097 46.13 24.81 -2.61
N ASP A 1098 47.11 25.59 -2.15
CA ASP A 1098 48.28 25.05 -1.42
C ASP A 1098 47.91 24.60 -0.01
N ASP A 1099 46.89 25.23 0.61
CA ASP A 1099 46.39 24.86 1.94
C ASP A 1099 45.81 23.43 1.98
N LEU A 1100 45.45 22.87 0.82
CA LEU A 1100 44.92 21.50 0.70
C LEU A 1100 45.99 20.41 0.68
N LYS A 1101 47.29 20.74 0.53
CA LYS A 1101 48.38 19.75 0.35
C LYS A 1101 48.53 18.73 1.48
N ASN A 1102 48.17 19.12 2.70
CA ASN A 1102 48.21 18.24 3.89
C ASN A 1102 46.85 17.59 4.20
N ILE A 1103 45.86 17.78 3.33
CA ILE A 1103 44.46 17.36 3.54
C ILE A 1103 44.05 16.36 2.45
N MET A 1104 44.57 16.52 1.24
CA MET A 1104 44.24 15.75 0.05
C MET A 1104 45.49 15.44 -0.76
N THR A 1105 45.46 14.34 -1.50
CA THR A 1105 46.54 14.00 -2.43
C THR A 1105 46.66 15.02 -3.57
N TYR A 1106 47.87 15.20 -4.11
CA TYR A 1106 48.13 16.12 -5.22
C TYR A 1106 47.20 15.90 -6.43
N ASP A 1107 46.94 14.65 -6.81
CA ASP A 1107 46.07 14.33 -7.95
C ASP A 1107 44.63 14.81 -7.74
N VAL A 1108 44.13 14.68 -6.52
CA VAL A 1108 42.79 15.16 -6.11
C VAL A 1108 42.74 16.68 -6.15
N ILE A 1109 43.76 17.36 -5.60
CA ILE A 1109 43.84 18.83 -5.61
C ILE A 1109 43.85 19.37 -7.04
N ARG A 1110 44.63 18.76 -7.94
CA ARG A 1110 44.68 19.14 -9.36
C ARG A 1110 43.30 19.01 -10.00
N LYS A 1111 42.62 17.86 -9.84
CA LYS A 1111 41.27 17.65 -10.39
C LYS A 1111 40.25 18.63 -9.82
N LEU A 1112 40.28 18.90 -8.51
CA LEU A 1112 39.42 19.89 -7.88
C LEU A 1112 39.69 21.29 -8.43
N LYS A 1113 40.96 21.65 -8.66
CA LYS A 1113 41.34 22.92 -9.26
C LYS A 1113 40.78 23.07 -10.67
N ASP A 1114 40.93 22.04 -11.49
CA ASP A 1114 40.44 22.03 -12.88
C ASP A 1114 38.91 22.10 -12.94
N LEU A 1115 38.20 21.44 -12.01
CA LEU A 1115 36.74 21.41 -11.98
C LEU A 1115 36.10 22.65 -11.35
N TYR A 1116 36.61 23.13 -10.21
CA TYR A 1116 35.93 24.14 -9.37
C TYR A 1116 36.53 25.55 -9.48
N GLY A 1117 37.75 25.69 -10.00
CA GLY A 1117 38.46 26.97 -10.18
C GLY A 1117 38.96 27.63 -8.89
N HIS A 1118 38.15 27.61 -7.83
CA HIS A 1118 38.47 28.11 -6.49
C HIS A 1118 38.09 27.11 -5.38
N PRO A 1119 38.88 26.92 -4.31
CA PRO A 1119 38.58 25.94 -3.26
C PRO A 1119 37.26 26.23 -2.52
N GLY A 1120 36.87 27.50 -2.40
CA GLY A 1120 35.58 27.91 -1.84
C GLY A 1120 34.36 27.40 -2.62
N ASN A 1121 34.53 26.96 -3.88
CA ASN A 1121 33.44 26.40 -4.67
C ASN A 1121 33.22 24.90 -4.45
N ILE A 1122 34.10 24.19 -3.74
CA ILE A 1122 33.99 22.74 -3.57
C ILE A 1122 32.70 22.40 -2.82
N ASP A 1123 31.86 21.55 -3.41
CA ASP A 1123 30.62 21.09 -2.75
C ASP A 1123 30.96 20.18 -1.56
N LEU A 1124 30.22 20.29 -0.45
CA LEU A 1124 30.53 19.57 0.80
C LEU A 1124 30.72 18.06 0.59
N PHE A 1125 29.83 17.41 -0.17
CA PHE A 1125 29.92 15.98 -0.45
C PHE A 1125 31.24 15.61 -1.14
N ALA A 1126 31.57 16.30 -2.24
CA ALA A 1126 32.78 16.03 -3.02
C ALA A 1126 34.05 16.27 -2.22
N GLY A 1127 34.12 17.39 -1.49
CA GLY A 1127 35.28 17.71 -0.65
C GLY A 1127 35.45 16.72 0.52
N GLY A 1128 34.37 16.43 1.25
CA GLY A 1128 34.43 15.60 2.46
C GLY A 1128 34.82 14.15 2.20
N ILE A 1129 34.39 13.54 1.09
CA ILE A 1129 34.81 12.17 0.74
C ILE A 1129 36.19 12.09 0.09
N ALA A 1130 36.69 13.20 -0.47
CA ALA A 1130 37.99 13.29 -1.11
C ALA A 1130 39.15 13.52 -0.11
N GLU A 1131 38.83 13.91 1.14
CA GLU A 1131 39.80 14.04 2.23
C GLU A 1131 40.59 12.74 2.47
N GLU A 1132 41.86 12.89 2.82
CA GLU A 1132 42.61 11.80 3.41
C GLU A 1132 42.00 11.42 4.77
N ARG A 1133 41.94 10.11 5.01
CA ARG A 1133 41.29 9.53 6.19
C ARG A 1133 42.26 9.49 7.35
N TRP A 1134 41.74 9.65 8.56
CA TRP A 1134 42.53 9.38 9.76
C TRP A 1134 42.91 7.91 9.88
N ASN A 1135 43.99 7.63 10.61
CA ASN A 1135 44.47 6.27 10.81
C ASN A 1135 43.35 5.40 11.42
N LYS A 1136 43.04 4.26 10.78
CA LYS A 1136 41.95 3.32 11.16
C LYS A 1136 40.53 3.91 11.12
N SER A 1137 40.34 5.11 10.57
CA SER A 1137 39.03 5.70 10.26
C SER A 1137 38.63 5.40 8.82
N LEU A 1138 37.33 5.36 8.54
CA LEU A 1138 36.79 5.24 7.19
C LEU A 1138 36.50 6.58 6.53
N ILE A 1139 36.59 7.67 7.29
CA ILE A 1139 36.20 9.01 6.87
C ILE A 1139 37.26 10.05 7.22
N GLY A 1140 37.25 11.15 6.46
CA GLY A 1140 38.12 12.29 6.69
C GLY A 1140 37.75 13.11 7.93
N PRO A 1141 38.63 14.05 8.35
CA PRO A 1141 38.40 14.93 9.49
C PRO A 1141 37.07 15.69 9.48
N THR A 1142 36.64 16.23 8.34
CA THR A 1142 35.43 17.08 8.27
C THR A 1142 34.18 16.25 8.50
N PHE A 1143 34.06 15.11 7.82
CA PHE A 1143 32.94 14.21 8.03
C PHE A 1143 32.99 13.54 9.40
N SER A 1144 34.18 13.28 9.96
CA SER A 1144 34.30 12.79 11.34
C SER A 1144 33.70 13.77 12.34
N CYS A 1145 33.96 15.07 12.17
CA CYS A 1145 33.40 16.12 12.99
C CYS A 1145 31.86 16.20 12.88
N ILE A 1146 31.31 16.25 11.65
CA ILE A 1146 29.85 16.36 11.44
C ILE A 1146 29.11 15.11 11.94
N ILE A 1147 29.61 13.91 11.62
CA ILE A 1147 29.02 12.65 12.04
C ILE A 1147 29.10 12.52 13.57
N ALA A 1148 30.25 12.81 14.19
CA ALA A 1148 30.37 12.74 15.63
C ALA A 1148 29.47 13.76 16.35
N GLU A 1149 29.31 14.96 15.81
CA GLU A 1149 28.38 15.95 16.36
C GLU A 1149 26.94 15.43 16.36
N GLN A 1150 26.49 14.83 15.24
CA GLN A 1150 25.14 14.30 15.12
C GLN A 1150 24.92 13.11 16.05
N PHE A 1151 25.82 12.12 16.03
CA PHE A 1151 25.68 10.92 16.87
C PHE A 1151 25.75 11.26 18.36
N ARG A 1152 26.57 12.23 18.77
CA ARG A 1152 26.60 12.71 20.16
C ARG A 1152 25.25 13.32 20.55
N ARG A 1153 24.64 14.13 19.70
CA ARG A 1153 23.32 14.73 19.98
C ARG A 1153 22.21 13.69 20.10
N ILE A 1154 22.07 12.78 19.15
CA ILE A 1154 21.00 11.77 19.20
C ILE A 1154 21.18 10.77 20.35
N ARG A 1155 22.38 10.69 20.95
CA ARG A 1155 22.64 9.96 22.20
C ARG A 1155 22.30 10.79 23.44
N ASP A 1156 22.88 11.98 23.53
CA ASP A 1156 22.84 12.80 24.74
C ASP A 1156 21.50 13.53 24.90
N ALA A 1157 20.79 13.80 23.79
CA ALA A 1157 19.47 14.44 23.76
C ALA A 1157 18.30 13.44 23.69
N ASP A 1158 18.56 12.13 23.82
CA ASP A 1158 17.50 11.12 23.81
C ASP A 1158 17.10 10.73 25.22
N ARG A 1159 15.90 11.16 25.65
CA ARG A 1159 15.33 10.85 26.97
C ARG A 1159 15.11 9.35 27.18
N PHE A 1160 15.11 8.56 26.12
CA PHE A 1160 14.93 7.12 26.14
C PHE A 1160 16.21 6.36 25.73
N TRP A 1161 17.37 7.02 25.73
CA TRP A 1161 18.67 6.38 25.53
C TRP A 1161 18.84 5.19 26.47
N TYR A 1162 19.26 4.04 25.94
CA TYR A 1162 19.23 2.77 26.68
C TYR A 1162 20.07 2.77 27.97
N GLU A 1163 21.12 3.59 28.07
CA GLU A 1163 21.95 3.70 29.28
C GLU A 1163 21.47 4.77 30.27
N LYS A 1164 20.46 5.57 29.90
CA LYS A 1164 19.92 6.58 30.81
C LYS A 1164 19.29 5.88 32.02
N LYS A 1165 19.56 6.44 33.20
CA LYS A 1165 18.95 5.99 34.46
C LYS A 1165 17.42 5.92 34.31
N ASP A 1166 16.86 4.84 34.84
CA ASP A 1166 15.43 4.52 34.88
C ASP A 1166 14.79 4.08 33.55
N VAL A 1167 15.54 4.04 32.43
CA VAL A 1167 15.06 3.43 31.18
C VAL A 1167 15.07 1.91 31.28
N PHE A 1168 16.17 1.33 31.76
CA PHE A 1168 16.31 -0.09 32.09
C PHE A 1168 16.90 -0.26 33.49
N SER A 1169 16.53 -1.34 34.18
CA SER A 1169 17.16 -1.72 35.43
C SER A 1169 18.62 -2.13 35.21
N LYS A 1170 19.44 -2.12 36.27
CA LYS A 1170 20.85 -2.57 36.17
C LYS A 1170 20.97 -4.00 35.64
N GLY A 1171 20.04 -4.89 36.04
CA GLY A 1171 19.99 -6.28 35.56
C GLY A 1171 19.63 -6.37 34.08
N GLN A 1172 18.66 -5.58 33.63
CA GLN A 1172 18.26 -5.50 32.22
C GLN A 1172 19.41 -4.96 31.36
N LEU A 1173 20.03 -3.85 31.77
CA LEU A 1173 21.13 -3.22 31.05
C LEU A 1173 22.36 -4.15 30.93
N ALA A 1174 22.65 -4.95 31.96
CA ALA A 1174 23.71 -5.95 31.91
C ALA A 1174 23.45 -7.05 30.86
N GLN A 1175 22.19 -7.34 30.52
CA GLN A 1175 21.84 -8.30 29.48
C GLN A 1175 21.87 -7.67 28.09
N ILE A 1176 21.38 -6.44 27.93
CA ILE A 1176 21.48 -5.67 26.66
C ILE A 1176 22.94 -5.53 26.23
N ARG A 1177 23.87 -5.28 27.16
CA ARG A 1177 25.31 -5.15 26.87
C ARG A 1177 26.00 -6.44 26.40
N LYS A 1178 25.30 -7.57 26.37
CA LYS A 1178 25.79 -8.83 25.79
C LYS A 1178 25.41 -8.97 24.32
N VAL A 1179 24.45 -8.18 23.84
CA VAL A 1179 23.88 -8.29 22.50
C VAL A 1179 24.94 -7.90 21.46
N SER A 1180 24.99 -8.67 20.38
CA SER A 1180 25.81 -8.37 19.22
C SER A 1180 25.00 -8.68 17.96
N LEU A 1181 25.33 -8.03 16.84
CA LEU A 1181 24.69 -8.38 15.57
C LEU A 1181 24.94 -9.84 15.18
N ALA A 1182 26.07 -10.42 15.62
CA ALA A 1182 26.34 -11.84 15.45
C ALA A 1182 25.31 -12.71 16.18
N GLN A 1183 24.95 -12.35 17.42
CA GLN A 1183 23.91 -13.05 18.17
C GLN A 1183 22.53 -12.91 17.51
N ILE A 1184 22.15 -11.70 17.07
CA ILE A 1184 20.88 -11.49 16.36
C ILE A 1184 20.82 -12.35 15.08
N ILE A 1185 21.91 -12.43 14.31
CA ILE A 1185 21.98 -13.30 13.12
C ILE A 1185 21.87 -14.78 13.50
N CYS A 1186 22.53 -15.23 14.57
CA CYS A 1186 22.41 -16.60 15.06
C CYS A 1186 20.98 -17.00 15.39
N ASP A 1187 20.26 -16.11 16.07
CA ASP A 1187 18.91 -16.41 16.55
C ASP A 1187 17.87 -16.31 15.41
N ASN A 1188 18.11 -15.45 14.41
CA ASN A 1188 17.10 -15.09 13.41
C ASN A 1188 17.36 -15.55 11.97
N SER A 1189 18.58 -15.99 11.62
CA SER A 1189 18.87 -16.62 10.32
C SER A 1189 18.19 -17.97 10.15
N ASP A 1190 18.04 -18.48 8.93
CA ASP A 1190 17.41 -19.77 8.70
C ASP A 1190 18.31 -20.92 9.23
N HIS A 1191 19.57 -20.94 8.78
CA HIS A 1191 20.52 -22.04 8.99
C HIS A 1191 21.96 -21.58 9.29
N ILE A 1192 22.21 -20.30 9.61
CA ILE A 1192 23.57 -19.87 9.99
C ILE A 1192 23.88 -20.39 11.39
N ARG A 1193 24.98 -21.14 11.51
CA ARG A 1193 25.45 -21.76 12.76
C ARG A 1193 26.87 -21.36 13.14
N ASN A 1194 27.62 -20.78 12.21
CA ASN A 1194 28.99 -20.32 12.41
C ASN A 1194 29.16 -18.94 11.76
N LEU A 1195 29.71 -17.98 12.50
CA LEU A 1195 30.02 -16.62 12.05
C LEU A 1195 31.05 -15.98 13.00
N GLN A 1196 31.61 -14.83 12.62
CA GLN A 1196 32.51 -14.08 13.48
C GLN A 1196 31.77 -13.53 14.70
N ASN A 1197 32.47 -13.43 15.83
CA ASN A 1197 31.94 -12.76 17.02
C ASN A 1197 31.63 -11.29 16.75
N ASP A 1198 32.45 -10.65 15.90
CA ASP A 1198 32.21 -9.30 15.38
C ASP A 1198 32.06 -9.38 13.86
N VAL A 1199 30.80 -9.37 13.41
CA VAL A 1199 30.45 -9.49 11.99
C VAL A 1199 30.90 -8.32 11.13
N PHE A 1200 31.34 -7.21 11.74
CA PHE A 1200 31.91 -6.08 11.01
C PHE A 1200 33.36 -6.31 10.60
N LEU A 1201 34.03 -7.34 11.15
CA LEU A 1201 35.39 -7.70 10.79
C LEU A 1201 35.40 -8.73 9.65
N TYR A 1202 36.16 -8.44 8.60
CA TYR A 1202 36.39 -9.37 7.50
C TYR A 1202 37.25 -10.54 8.00
N PRO A 1203 36.80 -11.80 7.86
CA PRO A 1203 37.51 -12.94 8.46
C PRO A 1203 38.75 -13.37 7.66
N GLY A 1204 38.99 -12.78 6.49
CA GLY A 1204 40.06 -13.20 5.59
C GLY A 1204 39.78 -14.55 4.92
N LYS A 1205 40.79 -15.11 4.25
CA LYS A 1205 40.72 -16.45 3.63
C LYS A 1205 40.87 -17.60 4.64
N ILE A 1206 41.27 -17.31 5.87
CA ILE A 1206 41.59 -18.32 6.88
C ILE A 1206 40.43 -18.34 7.87
N GLY A 1207 39.63 -19.42 7.88
CA GLY A 1207 38.44 -19.60 8.73
C GLY A 1207 38.66 -19.64 10.25
N ARG A 1208 39.77 -19.08 10.76
CA ARG A 1208 40.14 -19.00 12.18
C ARG A 1208 39.28 -18.02 13.00
N LEU A 1209 38.43 -17.21 12.35
CA LEU A 1209 37.60 -16.19 13.02
C LEU A 1209 36.13 -16.59 13.19
N TYR A 1210 35.71 -17.74 12.66
CA TYR A 1210 34.34 -18.24 12.83
C TYR A 1210 34.18 -18.95 14.17
N SER A 1211 33.14 -18.56 14.91
CA SER A 1211 32.71 -19.20 16.14
C SER A 1211 31.33 -19.81 15.95
N SER A 1212 31.09 -20.93 16.63
CA SER A 1212 29.75 -21.51 16.68
C SER A 1212 28.79 -20.57 17.39
N CYS A 1213 27.56 -20.44 16.88
CA CYS A 1213 26.48 -19.69 17.49
C CYS A 1213 26.21 -20.09 18.95
N ALA A 1214 26.53 -21.33 19.33
CA ALA A 1214 26.39 -21.80 20.72
C ALA A 1214 27.38 -21.11 21.69
N LYS A 1215 28.50 -20.56 21.18
CA LYS A 1215 29.52 -19.86 21.98
C LYS A 1215 29.30 -18.35 22.03
N ILE A 1216 28.39 -17.81 21.22
CA ILE A 1216 28.10 -16.38 21.19
C ILE A 1216 27.17 -16.05 22.37
N PRO A 1217 27.53 -15.08 23.25
CA PRO A 1217 26.70 -14.71 24.38
C PRO A 1217 25.27 -14.33 23.96
N LYS A 1218 24.28 -14.80 24.71
CA LYS A 1218 22.86 -14.47 24.50
C LYS A 1218 22.34 -13.57 25.60
N MET A 1219 21.43 -12.69 25.23
CA MET A 1219 20.65 -11.92 26.18
C MET A 1219 19.69 -12.85 26.93
N ASP A 1220 19.70 -12.79 28.26
CA ASP A 1220 18.69 -13.47 29.09
C ASP A 1220 17.58 -12.48 29.45
N LEU A 1221 16.33 -12.82 29.10
CA LEU A 1221 15.14 -12.01 29.41
C LEU A 1221 14.67 -12.16 30.86
N GLY A 1222 15.31 -13.00 31.69
CA GLY A 1222 14.99 -13.17 33.11
C GLY A 1222 14.73 -11.85 33.89
N PRO A 1223 15.56 -10.80 33.73
CA PRO A 1223 15.33 -9.49 34.37
C PRO A 1223 14.06 -8.73 33.94
N TRP A 1224 13.36 -9.16 32.89
CA TRP A 1224 12.06 -8.64 32.46
C TRP A 1224 10.87 -9.44 33.04
N ARG A 1225 11.13 -10.41 33.91
CA ARG A 1225 10.06 -11.09 34.65
C ARG A 1225 9.42 -10.11 35.64
N SER A 1226 8.12 -9.86 35.48
CA SER A 1226 7.36 -9.00 36.39
C SER A 1226 6.73 -9.83 37.52
N CYS A 1227 7.08 -9.55 38.77
CA CYS A 1227 6.27 -9.91 39.93
C CYS A 1227 5.29 -8.76 40.19
N CYS A 1228 4.01 -8.96 39.85
CA CYS A 1228 2.88 -8.06 40.16
C CYS A 1228 2.94 -6.64 39.55
N TYR A 1229 2.31 -6.43 38.38
CA TYR A 1229 1.91 -5.09 37.93
C TYR A 1229 0.69 -4.60 38.72
N HIS A 1230 0.92 -3.98 39.86
CA HIS A 1230 0.04 -2.91 40.35
C HIS A 1230 0.84 -1.61 40.19
N LEU A 1231 0.27 -0.60 39.49
CA LEU A 1231 0.73 0.81 39.34
C LEU A 1231 0.96 1.26 37.87
N CYS A 1232 -0.12 1.30 37.08
CA CYS A 1232 -0.53 2.53 36.34
C CYS A 1232 -2.04 2.44 36.00
N SER A 1233 -2.86 1.99 36.94
CA SER A 1233 -4.32 1.85 36.75
C SER A 1233 -5.10 3.15 36.98
N VAL A 1234 -4.43 4.31 36.97
CA VAL A 1234 -5.04 5.60 37.30
C VAL A 1234 -4.59 6.69 36.31
N THR A 1235 -4.71 6.46 35.00
CA THR A 1235 -4.68 7.57 33.99
C THR A 1235 -5.05 7.19 32.55
N HIS A 1236 -5.43 5.96 32.22
CA HIS A 1236 -6.00 5.63 30.88
C HIS A 1236 -7.43 6.19 30.62
N ASN A 1237 -7.84 7.21 31.38
CA ASN A 1237 -9.07 7.99 31.14
C ASN A 1237 -8.88 9.14 30.13
N ARG A 1238 -7.67 9.42 29.61
CA ARG A 1238 -7.44 10.50 28.63
C ARG A 1238 -7.60 10.10 27.16
N TYR A 1239 -7.29 8.87 26.76
CA TYR A 1239 -7.53 8.40 25.39
C TYR A 1239 -9.02 8.27 25.03
N ARG A 1240 -9.92 8.27 26.02
CA ARG A 1240 -11.39 8.27 25.82
C ARG A 1240 -11.99 9.59 25.33
N ASN A 1241 -11.29 10.71 25.49
CA ASN A 1241 -11.83 12.03 25.08
C ASN A 1241 -11.44 12.44 23.65
N VAL A 1242 -10.64 11.63 22.99
CA VAL A 1242 -10.15 11.88 21.63
C VAL A 1242 -11.14 11.48 20.55
N GLN A 1243 -11.72 10.28 20.69
CA GLN A 1243 -12.70 9.77 19.74
C GLN A 1243 -14.13 10.29 19.99
N LYS A 1244 -14.32 11.20 20.95
CA LYS A 1244 -15.59 11.95 21.11
C LYS A 1244 -15.61 13.28 20.34
N LYS A 1245 -14.53 13.67 19.65
CA LYS A 1245 -14.47 14.94 18.89
C LYS A 1245 -13.90 14.84 17.46
N ARG A 1246 -13.85 13.65 16.85
CA ARG A 1246 -13.71 13.50 15.39
C ARG A 1246 -14.81 12.63 14.84
#